data_AF-W9XRV3-F1
#
_entry.id   AF-W9XRV3-F1
#
_cell.length_a   1.000
_cell.length_b   1.000
_cell.length_c   1.000
_cell.angle_alpha   90.00
_cell.angle_beta   90.00
_cell.angle_gamma   90.00
#
_symmetry.space_group_name_H-M   'P 1'
#
loop_
_entity.id
_entity.type
_entity.pdbx_description
1 polymer ?
#
loop_
_entity_poly.entity_id
_entity_poly.type
_entity_poly.pdbx_seq_one_letter_code
_entity_poly.pdbx_strand_id
1 'polypeptide(L)'
;MDPNRHSFDSFYHNFPQAQAQRPLPPPTSQPQPQPQYQPRYQPQYHPQHQYQPQPQPQPQPQPRPQLPPLSQSQPLREYHHSQGIFQPLPWQEPQYILSQPGTYEDFVSVDQENPPQVVQWPIYPPQTVVQPPVQSPGPGIQIMVPPNPYRPSPPEQQHRQHHPQPDLQSRPLQTFSAQAHPLPQSPSQSFQQPPPQKNHPQPPNHQRSDNQQQPNGSLHIPNPNLAVTNLQASLEDPESTIEVITRPRTLQQSQPRVSQARQTDENPNQPAPRTHRNDDAAIVPELDYPSLLCVLADDYLKEAREQTALTDEYFKLIATALGCLESTLANFKLAPLREAQVSLRYGQILYEETENYDEAETRLTKAIDLCERHKLVDLKYEMQLLLSKVLYESRPKAALRDMERMINDAEAYRHTVWLYIFQFQHAIFSLASSALGEVHSATVQLEKIATLARQNGDNFVFAFASLLEALLHLSSLSHDAITATNTALAKARSLQQDPDSENLPQMKILMDFIDLSCSIREADVEQTEQKRKSLHSVLYGAVQHPNWREDGLVYIPVNKRSIAGIQIHANGHVIERDGKYFITFSWLTGEEVEALAFLFSADSSAYKNGADSGKAEKFAASGLSVLRSSGQSMCVTGHQLSQGAYIFRRQLEAQFLFLTCFLECSKGSWEEANETLTQITTISEDMSDLFPVNMRYCLLYLKGSILQGTGNLTAALEIYQSPTFSLASSQTSPSDGPRVPQNRSSSYHAASDVRRDFCILAAMNSALILHNPRHPQHNQLNYLVRNLDTAVQNSGNKYIEAHYSLLISVLSSSLLTAKQYLRSAMDAAKSIGSGQTTSIVLIYMQDKLFKGTVDEQGMKCARAATHMVKRWGNSMWTHVSVGLEADCLELNGHTKEAQQRRAEAEASWALLPEKVQSVTRT
;
A
#
# COMPACT_ATOMS: atom_id res chain seq x y z
N MET A 1 8.25 -14.18 33.56
CA MET A 1 9.26 -14.73 32.62
C MET A 1 8.52 -15.57 31.62
N ASP A 2 8.80 -15.42 30.33
CA ASP A 2 7.99 -16.01 29.25
C ASP A 2 8.91 -16.76 28.26
N PRO A 3 8.75 -18.08 28.03
CA PRO A 3 9.79 -18.86 27.32
C PRO A 3 9.87 -18.64 25.80
N ASN A 4 8.82 -18.12 25.16
CA ASN A 4 8.61 -18.31 23.72
C ASN A 4 9.41 -17.39 22.78
N ARG A 5 10.10 -16.35 23.30
CA ARG A 5 10.81 -15.37 22.44
C ARG A 5 12.12 -15.84 21.81
N HIS A 6 12.63 -17.04 22.11
CA HIS A 6 13.93 -17.52 21.61
C HIS A 6 13.90 -18.28 20.26
N SER A 7 12.75 -18.49 19.63
CA SER A 7 12.68 -19.21 18.34
C SER A 7 13.20 -18.40 17.14
N PHE A 8 13.16 -17.06 17.22
CA PHE A 8 13.36 -16.18 16.06
C PHE A 8 14.82 -16.08 15.59
N ASP A 9 15.75 -15.80 16.51
CA ASP A 9 17.19 -15.71 16.19
C ASP A 9 17.70 -17.03 15.61
N SER A 10 17.20 -18.17 16.13
CA SER A 10 17.51 -19.51 15.64
C SER A 10 17.14 -19.70 14.18
N PHE A 11 15.99 -19.17 13.73
CA PHE A 11 15.59 -19.28 12.32
C PHE A 11 16.55 -18.53 11.39
N TYR A 12 17.02 -17.34 11.77
CA TYR A 12 17.90 -16.53 10.93
C TYR A 12 19.40 -16.87 11.06
N HIS A 13 19.86 -17.36 12.21
CA HIS A 13 21.25 -17.81 12.39
C HIS A 13 21.57 -19.17 11.73
N ASN A 14 20.55 -20.00 11.45
CA ASN A 14 20.74 -21.30 10.76
C ASN A 14 20.89 -21.19 9.22
N PHE A 15 20.99 -19.98 8.64
CA PHE A 15 21.38 -19.81 7.25
C PHE A 15 22.91 -19.66 7.12
N PRO A 16 23.62 -20.52 6.36
CA PRO A 16 25.07 -20.45 6.25
C PRO A 16 25.52 -19.17 5.52
N GLN A 17 26.05 -18.21 6.28
CA GLN A 17 26.87 -17.14 5.72
C GLN A 17 28.19 -17.74 5.22
N ALA A 18 28.47 -17.60 3.93
CA ALA A 18 29.75 -17.99 3.34
C ALA A 18 30.86 -17.02 3.75
N GLN A 19 31.37 -17.14 4.98
CA GLN A 19 32.44 -16.29 5.52
C GLN A 19 33.82 -16.67 4.97
N ALA A 20 34.13 -16.23 3.76
CA ALA A 20 35.48 -16.29 3.19
C ALA A 20 36.39 -15.21 3.81
N GLN A 21 36.81 -15.39 5.06
CA GLN A 21 37.75 -14.49 5.72
C GLN A 21 39.15 -14.56 5.07
N ARG A 22 39.65 -13.43 4.57
CA ARG A 22 41.09 -13.23 4.27
C ARG A 22 41.65 -12.13 5.19
N PRO A 23 42.88 -12.27 5.72
CA PRO A 23 43.47 -11.24 6.57
C PRO A 23 43.77 -9.94 5.80
N LEU A 24 43.46 -8.79 6.42
CA LEU A 24 43.90 -7.48 5.96
C LEU A 24 45.29 -7.14 6.56
N PRO A 25 46.26 -6.67 5.76
CA PRO A 25 47.51 -6.12 6.28
C PRO A 25 47.28 -4.71 6.89
N PRO A 26 48.15 -4.25 7.81
CA PRO A 26 47.98 -2.97 8.51
C PRO A 26 48.25 -1.74 7.63
N PRO A 27 47.67 -0.57 7.94
CA PRO A 27 47.78 0.63 7.13
C PRO A 27 49.11 1.36 7.31
N THR A 28 49.88 1.52 6.24
CA THR A 28 50.99 2.48 6.14
C THR A 28 50.54 3.76 5.45
N SER A 29 50.76 4.91 6.10
CA SER A 29 50.33 6.22 5.64
C SER A 29 51.42 6.96 4.86
N GLN A 30 51.09 7.47 3.66
CA GLN A 30 51.72 8.66 3.06
C GLN A 30 50.79 9.27 1.97
N PRO A 31 50.91 10.59 1.65
CA PRO A 31 49.85 11.34 0.95
C PRO A 31 50.17 11.70 -0.52
N GLN A 32 49.13 11.88 -1.35
CA GLN A 32 49.18 12.66 -2.62
C GLN A 32 47.76 13.19 -3.03
N PRO A 33 47.57 14.01 -4.09
CA PRO A 33 46.93 15.32 -3.90
C PRO A 33 45.54 15.53 -4.55
N GLN A 34 44.93 16.67 -4.24
CA GLN A 34 43.72 17.20 -4.89
C GLN A 34 43.97 17.72 -6.32
N PRO A 35 43.01 17.52 -7.25
CA PRO A 35 42.79 18.37 -8.42
C PRO A 35 41.72 19.44 -8.13
N GLN A 36 41.97 20.69 -8.54
CA GLN A 36 40.94 21.76 -8.55
C GLN A 36 40.09 21.70 -9.82
N TYR A 37 38.85 22.18 -9.76
CA TYR A 37 38.12 22.67 -10.95
C TYR A 37 37.38 23.99 -10.65
N GLN A 38 37.27 24.86 -11.65
CA GLN A 38 36.75 26.24 -11.53
C GLN A 38 35.31 26.38 -12.07
N PRO A 39 34.56 27.42 -11.66
CA PRO A 39 33.13 27.57 -11.96
C PRO A 39 32.82 28.43 -13.20
N ARG A 40 31.58 28.34 -13.72
CA ARG A 40 31.01 29.36 -14.63
C ARG A 40 29.50 29.59 -14.47
N TYR A 41 29.17 30.83 -14.10
CA TYR A 41 28.05 31.69 -14.49
C TYR A 41 26.58 31.19 -14.55
N GLN A 42 25.75 31.85 -13.74
CA GLN A 42 24.34 32.12 -14.02
C GLN A 42 24.16 33.22 -15.09
N PRO A 43 22.94 33.37 -15.64
CA PRO A 43 22.34 34.68 -15.89
C PRO A 43 21.06 34.91 -15.05
N GLN A 44 20.77 36.17 -14.74
CA GLN A 44 19.69 36.61 -13.85
C GLN A 44 18.85 37.70 -14.54
N TYR A 45 17.52 37.60 -14.50
CA TYR A 45 16.62 38.65 -15.01
C TYR A 45 15.30 38.76 -14.24
N HIS A 46 14.93 40.01 -13.91
CA HIS A 46 13.60 40.53 -13.54
C HIS A 46 13.45 41.93 -14.25
N PRO A 47 12.36 42.71 -14.11
CA PRO A 47 11.12 42.57 -14.88
C PRO A 47 10.65 43.90 -15.55
N GLN A 48 9.69 43.88 -16.50
CA GLN A 48 8.60 44.90 -16.60
C GLN A 48 7.53 44.63 -17.70
N HIS A 49 6.57 45.55 -17.85
CA HIS A 49 5.22 45.37 -18.40
C HIS A 49 4.99 45.72 -19.90
N GLN A 50 3.78 45.35 -20.37
CA GLN A 50 2.77 46.15 -21.13
C GLN A 50 2.45 45.91 -22.63
N TYR A 51 1.14 45.72 -22.87
CA TYR A 51 0.29 46.05 -24.04
C TYR A 51 0.28 45.24 -25.38
N GLN A 52 -0.82 45.49 -26.12
CA GLN A 52 -1.40 44.82 -27.31
C GLN A 52 -1.22 45.72 -28.60
N PRO A 53 -1.92 45.53 -29.75
CA PRO A 53 -2.14 44.37 -30.65
C PRO A 53 -1.95 44.64 -32.18
N GLN A 54 -1.92 43.58 -33.03
CA GLN A 54 -2.35 43.56 -34.48
C GLN A 54 -1.59 44.45 -35.52
N PRO A 55 -1.84 44.39 -36.87
CA PRO A 55 -2.47 43.39 -37.77
C PRO A 55 -1.63 43.02 -39.06
N GLN A 56 -2.31 42.59 -40.14
CA GLN A 56 -1.94 42.17 -41.53
C GLN A 56 -1.27 43.26 -42.44
N PRO A 57 -0.85 43.08 -43.75
CA PRO A 57 -1.32 42.12 -44.81
C PRO A 57 -0.32 41.59 -45.91
N GLN A 58 -0.90 41.09 -47.04
CA GLN A 58 -0.40 40.41 -48.29
C GLN A 58 0.40 41.32 -49.30
N PRO A 59 0.69 41.03 -50.64
CA PRO A 59 0.28 39.91 -51.58
C PRO A 59 1.21 39.40 -52.76
N GLN A 60 0.84 38.23 -53.36
CA GLN A 60 0.87 37.83 -54.83
C GLN A 60 2.21 37.68 -55.66
N PRO A 61 2.24 37.19 -56.96
CA PRO A 61 1.59 36.00 -57.61
C PRO A 61 2.37 35.20 -58.74
N GLN A 62 2.05 33.90 -58.97
CA GLN A 62 1.98 33.10 -60.27
C GLN A 62 3.17 33.00 -61.29
N PRO A 63 3.15 32.21 -62.42
CA PRO A 63 2.25 31.15 -62.99
C PRO A 63 2.93 29.79 -63.47
N ARG A 64 2.20 28.97 -64.27
CA ARG A 64 2.43 27.59 -64.88
C ARG A 64 3.23 27.59 -66.23
N PRO A 65 3.58 26.47 -66.99
CA PRO A 65 2.73 25.27 -67.35
C PRO A 65 3.35 23.86 -67.78
N GLN A 66 2.48 22.82 -67.85
CA GLN A 66 2.30 21.72 -68.87
C GLN A 66 3.28 20.50 -69.12
N LEU A 67 2.92 19.57 -70.05
CA LEU A 67 3.35 18.13 -70.24
C LEU A 67 3.45 17.75 -71.77
N PRO A 68 3.72 16.50 -72.32
CA PRO A 68 3.09 15.17 -72.05
C PRO A 68 3.99 13.86 -72.32
N PRO A 69 3.70 12.74 -73.10
CA PRO A 69 4.13 11.34 -72.72
C PRO A 69 4.62 10.33 -73.84
N LEU A 70 4.65 9.00 -73.53
CA LEU A 70 4.50 7.74 -74.37
C LEU A 70 5.67 6.69 -74.61
N SER A 71 5.21 5.41 -74.71
CA SER A 71 5.72 4.00 -74.76
C SER A 71 6.74 3.45 -75.81
N GLN A 72 7.39 2.25 -75.56
CA GLN A 72 7.29 0.95 -76.35
C GLN A 72 8.46 -0.11 -76.29
N SER A 73 8.12 -1.42 -76.17
CA SER A 73 8.69 -2.67 -76.82
C SER A 73 10.06 -3.34 -76.43
N GLN A 74 10.42 -4.48 -77.10
CA GLN A 74 11.28 -5.65 -76.67
C GLN A 74 12.44 -5.97 -77.70
N PRO A 75 13.13 -7.16 -77.88
CA PRO A 75 13.07 -8.55 -77.31
C PRO A 75 14.38 -9.44 -77.16
N LEU A 76 14.21 -10.70 -76.69
CA LEU A 76 14.98 -12.00 -76.78
C LEU A 76 16.52 -12.10 -77.03
N ARG A 77 17.24 -12.96 -76.24
CA ARG A 77 17.63 -14.36 -76.60
C ARG A 77 18.22 -15.22 -75.42
N GLU A 78 18.66 -16.47 -75.70
CA GLU A 78 18.82 -17.62 -74.76
C GLU A 78 20.28 -18.00 -74.38
N TYR A 79 20.50 -18.75 -73.27
CA TYR A 79 21.31 -20.00 -73.18
C TYR A 79 21.23 -20.71 -71.78
N HIS A 80 21.98 -21.80 -71.56
CA HIS A 80 21.70 -22.89 -70.60
C HIS A 80 22.46 -22.90 -69.24
N HIS A 81 21.84 -23.56 -68.24
CA HIS A 81 22.39 -24.36 -67.12
C HIS A 81 23.52 -23.82 -66.19
N SER A 82 23.24 -23.80 -64.88
CA SER A 82 23.91 -24.69 -63.87
C SER A 82 23.31 -24.51 -62.46
N GLN A 83 23.52 -25.48 -61.56
CA GLN A 83 23.18 -25.33 -60.13
C GLN A 83 24.25 -24.50 -59.40
N GLY A 84 23.84 -23.66 -58.44
CA GLY A 84 24.74 -22.82 -57.64
C GLY A 84 24.32 -22.76 -56.18
N ILE A 85 25.28 -22.92 -55.27
CA ILE A 85 25.07 -22.96 -53.81
C ILE A 85 24.87 -21.52 -53.29
N PHE A 86 23.82 -21.29 -52.51
CA PHE A 86 23.67 -20.05 -51.74
C PHE A 86 24.39 -20.12 -50.40
N GLN A 87 25.35 -19.23 -50.20
CA GLN A 87 26.00 -19.02 -48.89
C GLN A 87 25.10 -18.15 -47.99
N PRO A 88 24.87 -18.54 -46.72
CA PRO A 88 24.35 -17.60 -45.72
C PRO A 88 25.45 -16.63 -45.27
N LEU A 89 25.09 -15.37 -44.99
CA LEU A 89 26.04 -14.40 -44.44
C LEU A 89 26.40 -14.69 -42.97
N PRO A 90 27.56 -14.21 -42.47
CA PRO A 90 27.97 -14.43 -41.08
C PRO A 90 27.05 -13.74 -40.08
N TRP A 91 26.72 -14.43 -38.98
CA TRP A 91 26.08 -13.83 -37.82
C TRP A 91 27.13 -13.18 -36.91
N GLN A 92 26.80 -12.04 -36.30
CA GLN A 92 27.49 -11.56 -35.11
C GLN A 92 26.83 -12.14 -33.85
N GLU A 93 27.63 -12.69 -32.95
CA GLU A 93 27.17 -13.29 -31.69
C GLU A 93 26.88 -12.22 -30.61
N PRO A 94 25.80 -12.37 -29.84
CA PRO A 94 25.76 -11.96 -28.44
C PRO A 94 26.39 -13.07 -27.58
N GLN A 95 27.48 -12.76 -26.88
CA GLN A 95 28.13 -13.71 -25.96
C GLN A 95 27.26 -13.97 -24.73
N TYR A 96 26.90 -15.23 -24.48
CA TYR A 96 26.19 -15.65 -23.28
C TYR A 96 27.18 -15.95 -22.13
N ILE A 97 27.52 -14.94 -21.34
CA ILE A 97 28.28 -15.16 -20.10
C ILE A 97 27.34 -15.74 -19.04
N LEU A 98 27.47 -17.05 -18.79
CA LEU A 98 26.82 -17.73 -17.69
C LEU A 98 27.74 -17.70 -16.46
N SER A 99 27.42 -16.88 -15.46
CA SER A 99 28.18 -16.80 -14.21
C SER A 99 28.06 -18.10 -13.41
N GLN A 100 29.10 -18.93 -13.40
CA GLN A 100 29.14 -20.17 -12.61
C GLN A 100 29.41 -19.87 -11.13
N PRO A 101 28.59 -20.40 -10.19
CA PRO A 101 29.01 -20.65 -8.82
C PRO A 101 30.00 -21.84 -8.80
N GLY A 102 31.02 -21.78 -7.94
CA GLY A 102 32.06 -22.81 -7.89
C GLY A 102 31.58 -24.16 -7.34
N THR A 103 32.09 -25.23 -7.93
CA THR A 103 31.93 -26.61 -7.44
C THR A 103 32.72 -26.83 -6.15
N TYR A 104 32.03 -27.29 -5.09
CA TYR A 104 32.66 -28.01 -3.99
C TYR A 104 32.55 -29.51 -4.30
N GLU A 105 33.67 -30.24 -4.22
CA GLU A 105 33.68 -31.71 -4.23
C GLU A 105 33.92 -32.21 -2.80
N ASP A 106 33.04 -33.09 -2.30
CA ASP A 106 33.26 -33.80 -1.05
C ASP A 106 34.23 -34.97 -1.27
N PHE A 107 35.36 -34.95 -0.57
CA PHE A 107 36.34 -36.03 -0.60
C PHE A 107 36.03 -37.12 0.45
N VAL A 108 35.90 -38.36 -0.02
CA VAL A 108 35.90 -39.55 0.85
C VAL A 108 37.34 -39.95 1.18
N SER A 109 37.65 -40.12 2.47
CA SER A 109 39.02 -40.39 2.94
C SER A 109 39.47 -41.84 2.75
N VAL A 110 40.60 -42.05 2.08
CA VAL A 110 41.48 -43.24 2.20
C VAL A 110 42.93 -42.79 2.05
N ASP A 111 43.84 -43.30 2.88
CA ASP A 111 45.27 -42.93 2.88
C ASP A 111 46.06 -43.48 1.68
N GLN A 112 47.02 -42.70 1.15
CA GLN A 112 48.42 -43.15 1.03
C GLN A 112 49.42 -42.01 0.71
N GLU A 113 50.70 -42.38 0.54
CA GLU A 113 51.89 -41.55 0.78
C GLU A 113 52.34 -40.61 -0.38
N ASN A 114 53.17 -39.63 -0.01
CA ASN A 114 53.76 -38.59 -0.86
C ASN A 114 55.14 -39.02 -1.39
N PRO A 115 55.56 -38.64 -2.61
CA PRO A 115 56.66 -37.65 -2.68
C PRO A 115 56.56 -36.61 -3.84
N PRO A 116 57.26 -35.46 -3.74
CA PRO A 116 57.07 -34.31 -4.65
C PRO A 116 58.10 -34.17 -5.80
N GLN A 117 57.74 -33.42 -6.83
CA GLN A 117 58.63 -32.83 -7.85
C GLN A 117 58.17 -31.41 -8.25
N VAL A 118 59.01 -30.68 -8.99
CA VAL A 118 58.97 -29.21 -9.23
C VAL A 118 58.66 -28.90 -10.72
N VAL A 119 58.60 -27.61 -11.10
CA VAL A 119 58.66 -26.98 -12.45
C VAL A 119 57.31 -26.44 -12.95
N GLN A 120 57.18 -25.30 -13.67
CA GLN A 120 57.90 -24.00 -13.79
C GLN A 120 57.08 -23.12 -14.77
N TRP A 121 56.96 -21.80 -14.55
CA TRP A 121 56.19 -20.92 -15.47
C TRP A 121 57.05 -20.34 -16.62
N PRO A 122 56.58 -20.38 -17.88
CA PRO A 122 57.13 -19.57 -18.98
C PRO A 122 56.46 -18.19 -19.11
N ILE A 123 57.19 -17.20 -19.62
CA ILE A 123 56.74 -15.82 -19.86
C ILE A 123 56.70 -15.56 -21.38
N TYR A 124 55.70 -14.81 -21.87
CA TYR A 124 55.67 -14.27 -23.24
C TYR A 124 55.24 -12.78 -23.31
N PRO A 125 55.63 -12.02 -24.36
CA PRO A 125 55.74 -10.56 -24.34
C PRO A 125 54.55 -9.77 -24.96
N PRO A 126 54.49 -8.43 -24.80
CA PRO A 126 53.38 -7.60 -25.31
C PRO A 126 53.58 -7.09 -26.75
N GLN A 127 52.49 -6.71 -27.43
CA GLN A 127 52.53 -5.90 -28.66
C GLN A 127 51.45 -4.80 -28.73
N THR A 128 51.95 -3.56 -28.83
CA THR A 128 51.60 -2.48 -29.78
C THR A 128 50.13 -2.11 -30.06
N VAL A 129 49.82 -0.83 -29.83
CA VAL A 129 48.58 -0.13 -30.22
C VAL A 129 48.71 0.54 -31.59
N VAL A 130 47.63 0.57 -32.39
CA VAL A 130 47.52 1.39 -33.62
C VAL A 130 46.17 2.10 -33.66
N GLN A 131 46.18 3.43 -33.93
CA GLN A 131 45.01 4.24 -34.29
C GLN A 131 45.02 4.53 -35.80
N PRO A 132 43.86 4.83 -36.42
CA PRO A 132 43.73 6.11 -37.15
C PRO A 132 42.31 6.75 -36.95
N PRO A 133 41.79 7.71 -37.74
CA PRO A 133 41.66 9.10 -37.25
C PRO A 133 40.26 9.76 -37.46
N VAL A 134 40.18 11.08 -37.20
CA VAL A 134 38.95 11.91 -37.16
C VAL A 134 38.87 12.90 -38.33
N GLN A 135 37.65 13.12 -38.90
CA GLN A 135 37.19 14.44 -39.41
C GLN A 135 35.66 14.49 -39.71
N SER A 136 35.09 15.70 -39.69
CA SER A 136 33.65 16.04 -39.84
C SER A 136 33.41 16.88 -41.12
N PRO A 137 32.19 17.34 -41.56
CA PRO A 137 31.09 17.96 -40.77
C PRO A 137 29.63 17.58 -41.17
N GLY A 138 28.62 18.22 -40.55
CA GLY A 138 27.18 18.11 -40.86
C GLY A 138 26.68 19.03 -42.00
N PRO A 139 25.35 19.22 -42.21
CA PRO A 139 24.39 19.66 -41.17
C PRO A 139 23.02 18.91 -41.14
N GLY A 140 22.15 19.23 -40.17
CA GLY A 140 20.84 18.57 -39.95
C GLY A 140 19.59 19.37 -40.38
N ILE A 141 18.39 18.97 -39.92
CA ILE A 141 17.12 19.73 -40.01
C ILE A 141 16.10 19.27 -38.95
N GLN A 142 15.05 20.06 -38.69
CA GLN A 142 14.09 19.91 -37.59
C GLN A 142 12.80 19.12 -37.91
N ILE A 143 12.08 18.79 -36.83
CA ILE A 143 10.71 18.29 -36.74
C ILE A 143 9.68 19.30 -37.29
N MET A 144 8.66 18.87 -38.04
CA MET A 144 7.31 19.46 -37.94
C MET A 144 6.16 18.56 -38.45
N VAL A 145 4.93 18.94 -38.07
CA VAL A 145 3.67 18.18 -38.17
C VAL A 145 2.89 18.50 -39.47
N PRO A 146 2.22 17.51 -40.12
CA PRO A 146 1.19 17.77 -41.13
C PRO A 146 -0.20 17.99 -40.49
N PRO A 147 -0.94 19.07 -40.82
CA PRO A 147 -2.24 19.38 -40.23
C PRO A 147 -3.44 18.81 -41.00
N ASN A 148 -4.57 18.73 -40.31
CA ASN A 148 -5.89 18.39 -40.85
C ASN A 148 -6.63 19.64 -41.40
N PRO A 149 -7.27 19.59 -42.59
CA PRO A 149 -8.30 20.55 -42.96
C PRO A 149 -9.67 19.90 -43.31
N TYR A 150 -10.74 20.63 -42.97
CA TYR A 150 -12.14 20.17 -43.02
C TYR A 150 -12.81 20.28 -44.41
N ARG A 151 -13.76 19.35 -44.65
CA ARG A 151 -15.17 19.53 -45.10
C ARG A 151 -15.50 20.63 -46.15
N PRO A 152 -16.33 20.27 -47.14
CA PRO A 152 -17.58 21.03 -47.36
C PRO A 152 -18.84 20.15 -47.50
N SER A 153 -20.01 20.79 -47.54
CA SER A 153 -21.38 20.22 -47.73
C SER A 153 -22.32 21.39 -48.12
N PRO A 154 -23.57 21.18 -48.63
CA PRO A 154 -24.21 20.00 -49.23
C PRO A 154 -24.48 20.23 -50.76
N PRO A 155 -25.44 19.54 -51.42
CA PRO A 155 -26.83 20.04 -51.49
C PRO A 155 -27.92 18.92 -51.41
N GLU A 156 -29.17 19.24 -51.80
CA GLU A 156 -30.42 18.56 -51.41
C GLU A 156 -30.97 17.45 -52.35
N GLN A 157 -32.02 16.77 -51.83
CA GLN A 157 -33.34 16.49 -52.46
C GLN A 157 -33.73 15.08 -52.97
N GLN A 158 -35.01 14.73 -52.69
CA GLN A 158 -35.91 13.71 -53.31
C GLN A 158 -35.67 12.20 -53.00
N HIS A 159 -36.69 11.29 -52.95
CA HIS A 159 -38.12 11.38 -52.55
C HIS A 159 -38.80 9.95 -52.47
N ARG A 160 -39.61 9.66 -51.43
CA ARG A 160 -40.71 8.62 -51.26
C ARG A 160 -40.85 8.24 -49.76
N GLN A 161 -41.99 8.13 -49.05
CA GLN A 161 -43.39 7.64 -49.27
C GLN A 161 -43.51 6.11 -49.37
N HIS A 162 -44.41 5.36 -48.67
CA HIS A 162 -45.63 5.63 -47.85
C HIS A 162 -45.76 4.54 -46.71
N HIS A 163 -46.23 4.82 -45.47
CA HIS A 163 -47.60 4.64 -44.87
C HIS A 163 -48.19 3.19 -44.79
N PRO A 164 -49.11 2.82 -43.84
CA PRO A 164 -49.72 3.54 -42.70
C PRO A 164 -49.89 2.78 -41.32
N GLN A 165 -50.53 3.51 -40.38
CA GLN A 165 -51.21 3.23 -39.07
C GLN A 165 -52.22 2.03 -38.97
N PRO A 166 -53.00 1.80 -37.85
CA PRO A 166 -52.98 2.34 -36.46
C PRO A 166 -53.21 1.28 -35.32
N ASP A 167 -53.30 1.70 -34.03
CA ASP A 167 -54.55 1.58 -33.22
C ASP A 167 -54.53 2.46 -31.92
N LEU A 168 -55.64 2.52 -31.15
CA LEU A 168 -55.84 3.38 -29.95
C LEU A 168 -56.20 2.60 -28.66
N GLN A 169 -55.87 3.14 -27.48
CA GLN A 169 -56.79 3.32 -26.33
C GLN A 169 -56.21 4.23 -25.20
N SER A 170 -56.95 4.47 -24.10
CA SER A 170 -56.88 5.76 -23.38
C SER A 170 -57.25 5.79 -21.88
N ARG A 171 -56.75 6.85 -21.19
CA ARG A 171 -57.19 7.44 -19.89
C ARG A 171 -56.93 6.62 -18.59
N PRO A 172 -56.99 7.23 -17.39
CA PRO A 172 -57.10 8.67 -17.05
C PRO A 172 -56.04 9.21 -16.05
N LEU A 173 -56.00 10.54 -15.90
CA LEU A 173 -55.30 11.26 -14.81
C LEU A 173 -56.25 11.47 -13.60
N GLN A 174 -55.67 11.69 -12.42
CA GLN A 174 -56.31 12.44 -11.33
C GLN A 174 -55.52 13.72 -11.02
N THR A 175 -56.23 14.76 -10.59
CA THR A 175 -55.70 16.10 -10.27
C THR A 175 -56.10 16.49 -8.86
N PHE A 176 -55.25 17.24 -8.16
CA PHE A 176 -55.67 18.11 -7.05
C PHE A 176 -55.03 19.51 -7.15
N SER A 177 -55.56 20.43 -6.33
CA SER A 177 -55.61 21.87 -6.58
C SER A 177 -54.38 22.69 -6.20
N ALA A 178 -54.24 23.88 -6.81
CA ALA A 178 -53.19 24.86 -6.55
C ALA A 178 -53.65 26.02 -5.62
N GLN A 179 -52.66 26.75 -5.07
CA GLN A 179 -52.79 28.12 -4.53
C GLN A 179 -51.52 28.93 -4.87
N ALA A 180 -51.63 30.26 -4.89
CA ALA A 180 -50.58 31.25 -5.18
C ALA A 180 -50.99 32.62 -4.55
N HIS A 181 -50.24 33.72 -4.50
CA HIS A 181 -49.05 34.27 -5.20
C HIS A 181 -48.17 35.03 -4.13
N PRO A 182 -47.17 35.92 -4.42
CA PRO A 182 -46.56 36.40 -5.69
C PRO A 182 -45.00 36.46 -5.73
N LEU A 183 -44.45 36.96 -6.84
CA LEU A 183 -43.06 37.47 -6.94
C LEU A 183 -42.94 38.93 -6.45
N PRO A 184 -41.72 39.38 -6.13
CA PRO A 184 -41.11 40.53 -6.82
C PRO A 184 -39.74 40.15 -7.41
N GLN A 185 -39.48 40.29 -8.72
CA GLN A 185 -39.14 41.53 -9.44
C GLN A 185 -37.79 42.16 -9.06
N SER A 186 -36.82 42.02 -9.98
CA SER A 186 -35.52 42.70 -9.97
C SER A 186 -35.60 44.06 -10.69
N PRO A 187 -34.97 45.14 -10.17
CA PRO A 187 -34.67 46.34 -10.93
C PRO A 187 -33.21 46.39 -11.42
N SER A 188 -32.96 47.08 -12.54
CA SER A 188 -31.62 47.34 -13.07
C SER A 188 -31.47 48.81 -13.45
N GLN A 189 -30.40 49.46 -12.96
CA GLN A 189 -29.85 50.78 -13.34
C GLN A 189 -28.67 51.06 -12.37
N SER A 190 -27.61 51.82 -12.63
CA SER A 190 -26.82 52.22 -13.81
C SER A 190 -25.97 53.43 -13.37
N PHE A 191 -24.65 53.38 -13.52
CA PHE A 191 -23.67 54.49 -13.50
C PHE A 191 -23.96 55.82 -12.74
N GLN A 192 -23.07 56.18 -11.81
CA GLN A 192 -22.53 57.55 -11.70
C GLN A 192 -21.18 57.62 -10.95
N GLN A 193 -20.22 58.38 -11.52
CA GLN A 193 -19.10 59.02 -10.79
C GLN A 193 -19.50 60.48 -10.48
N PRO A 194 -18.87 61.20 -9.51
CA PRO A 194 -17.73 62.08 -9.82
C PRO A 194 -16.72 62.23 -8.60
N PRO A 195 -15.77 63.20 -8.48
CA PRO A 195 -14.35 62.83 -8.36
C PRO A 195 -13.53 63.49 -7.19
N PRO A 196 -12.42 64.26 -7.33
CA PRO A 196 -11.13 63.88 -6.68
C PRO A 196 -10.39 65.00 -5.87
N GLN A 197 -9.08 64.78 -5.59
CA GLN A 197 -8.04 65.68 -4.98
C GLN A 197 -7.79 65.46 -3.46
N LYS A 198 -6.56 65.57 -2.89
CA LYS A 198 -5.22 65.92 -3.42
C LYS A 198 -4.04 65.51 -2.50
N ASN A 199 -2.82 65.54 -3.07
CA ASN A 199 -1.49 65.81 -2.47
C ASN A 199 -0.67 64.74 -1.68
N HIS A 200 0.57 64.60 -2.17
CA HIS A 200 1.84 64.13 -1.56
C HIS A 200 2.43 65.17 -0.55
N PRO A 201 3.59 64.98 0.18
CA PRO A 201 4.78 64.20 -0.24
C PRO A 201 5.66 63.47 0.82
N GLN A 202 6.69 62.79 0.30
CA GLN A 202 7.94 62.27 0.90
C GLN A 202 9.14 63.22 0.55
N PRO A 203 10.42 62.96 0.91
CA PRO A 203 11.05 62.20 2.00
C PRO A 203 12.01 63.14 2.82
N PRO A 204 13.22 62.79 3.35
CA PRO A 204 14.40 62.33 2.56
C PRO A 204 15.27 61.21 3.19
N ASN A 205 16.20 60.67 2.38
CA ASN A 205 17.26 59.72 2.74
C ASN A 205 18.32 60.31 3.70
N HIS A 206 19.10 59.43 4.35
CA HIS A 206 20.56 59.57 4.45
C HIS A 206 21.28 58.22 4.27
N GLN A 207 22.45 58.24 3.63
CA GLN A 207 23.40 57.12 3.51
C GLN A 207 24.73 57.56 4.12
N ARG A 208 25.46 56.66 4.82
CA ARG A 208 26.88 56.35 4.52
C ARG A 208 27.58 55.40 5.51
N SER A 209 28.38 54.51 4.92
CA SER A 209 29.78 54.19 5.26
C SER A 209 30.21 53.46 6.55
N ASP A 210 31.15 52.54 6.28
CA ASP A 210 32.41 52.26 6.99
C ASP A 210 32.51 51.36 8.25
N ASN A 211 32.78 50.08 7.96
CA ASN A 211 34.09 49.42 8.14
C ASN A 211 34.52 48.79 9.51
N GLN A 212 35.42 47.82 9.39
CA GLN A 212 36.39 47.25 10.36
C GLN A 212 35.96 46.25 11.48
N GLN A 213 36.38 44.99 11.24
CA GLN A 213 37.32 44.18 12.05
C GLN A 213 36.85 43.29 13.23
N GLN A 214 37.34 42.03 13.18
CA GLN A 214 37.54 41.11 14.30
C GLN A 214 38.84 41.47 15.06
N PRO A 215 39.03 41.03 16.32
CA PRO A 215 39.67 39.72 16.59
C PRO A 215 38.77 38.83 17.49
N ASN A 216 38.74 37.50 17.41
CA ASN A 216 39.79 36.47 17.35
C ASN A 216 40.56 36.30 18.69
N GLY A 217 40.46 35.11 19.29
CA GLY A 217 41.00 34.82 20.64
C GLY A 217 40.81 33.36 21.06
N SER A 218 41.67 32.47 20.57
CA SER A 218 41.65 31.04 20.93
C SER A 218 42.54 30.75 22.15
N LEU A 219 42.09 29.88 23.06
CA LEU A 219 42.94 29.16 24.02
C LEU A 219 42.53 27.67 24.06
N HIS A 220 43.42 26.82 24.55
CA HIS A 220 43.50 25.40 24.18
C HIS A 220 44.06 24.53 25.33
N ILE A 221 43.73 23.23 25.32
CA ILE A 221 44.24 22.11 26.16
C ILE A 221 44.09 22.21 27.69
N PRO A 222 44.19 21.09 28.45
CA PRO A 222 44.21 19.66 28.07
C PRO A 222 43.17 18.76 28.80
N ASN A 223 43.11 17.48 28.40
CA ASN A 223 42.47 16.37 29.12
C ASN A 223 43.44 15.16 29.15
N PRO A 224 43.51 14.38 30.25
CA PRO A 224 43.95 12.98 30.16
C PRO A 224 43.16 11.96 31.03
N ASN A 225 42.60 10.94 30.36
CA ASN A 225 42.78 9.47 30.56
C ASN A 225 43.58 8.97 31.80
N LEU A 226 43.35 7.78 32.40
CA LEU A 226 42.51 6.59 32.08
C LEU A 226 42.41 5.61 33.30
N ALA A 227 41.72 4.46 33.11
CA ALA A 227 41.49 3.26 33.98
C ALA A 227 40.12 3.22 34.70
N VAL A 228 39.25 2.18 34.67
CA VAL A 228 39.35 0.69 34.57
C VAL A 228 39.74 0.07 35.94
N THR A 229 38.96 -0.79 36.64
CA THR A 229 38.35 -2.08 36.19
C THR A 229 37.22 -2.63 37.12
N ASN A 230 36.28 -3.42 36.55
CA ASN A 230 35.68 -4.69 37.05
C ASN A 230 34.55 -4.83 38.12
N LEU A 231 33.80 -5.95 37.94
CA LEU A 231 32.79 -6.65 38.79
C LEU A 231 31.44 -5.92 39.01
N GLN A 232 30.26 -6.42 38.61
CA GLN A 232 29.54 -7.73 38.72
C GLN A 232 28.71 -7.96 40.00
N ALA A 233 27.44 -7.57 39.89
CA ALA A 233 26.21 -8.35 40.14
C ALA A 233 25.97 -9.14 41.46
N SER A 234 24.78 -8.88 42.04
CA SER A 234 23.67 -9.84 42.25
C SER A 234 23.16 -9.96 43.70
N LEU A 235 21.84 -10.19 43.82
CA LEU A 235 21.06 -10.52 45.04
C LEU A 235 20.98 -9.38 46.10
N GLU A 236 19.92 -9.22 46.90
CA GLU A 236 18.65 -9.97 47.02
C GLU A 236 17.53 -9.05 47.58
N ASP A 237 16.26 -9.42 47.35
CA ASP A 237 15.06 -8.90 48.03
C ASP A 237 15.02 -9.38 49.52
N PRO A 238 14.21 -8.83 50.48
CA PRO A 238 12.79 -8.52 50.26
C PRO A 238 12.15 -7.38 51.09
N GLU A 239 10.82 -7.32 50.97
CA GLU A 239 9.83 -6.58 51.76
C GLU A 239 10.01 -6.63 53.29
N SER A 240 9.70 -5.52 53.99
CA SER A 240 8.58 -5.48 54.97
C SER A 240 8.34 -4.11 55.62
N THR A 241 7.19 -3.53 55.30
CA THR A 241 6.10 -3.03 56.18
C THR A 241 6.37 -2.57 57.63
N ILE A 242 5.63 -1.52 58.05
CA ILE A 242 5.12 -1.16 59.42
C ILE A 242 5.64 0.14 60.10
N GLU A 243 4.65 0.99 60.43
CA GLU A 243 4.50 2.04 61.47
C GLU A 243 5.15 3.44 61.45
N VAL A 244 4.35 4.36 62.01
CA VAL A 244 4.55 5.80 62.20
C VAL A 244 4.64 6.09 63.70
N ILE A 245 5.74 6.71 64.19
CA ILE A 245 5.81 7.24 65.56
C ILE A 245 6.36 8.69 65.61
N THR A 246 5.46 9.64 65.39
CA THR A 246 5.12 10.76 66.30
C THR A 246 6.22 11.52 67.11
N ARG A 247 6.55 12.75 66.65
CA ARG A 247 6.92 13.98 67.43
C ARG A 247 8.29 13.99 68.17
N PRO A 248 8.82 15.16 68.66
CA PRO A 248 8.33 16.56 68.66
C PRO A 248 9.34 17.53 67.95
N ARG A 249 9.55 18.86 68.19
CA ARG A 249 9.07 19.90 69.15
C ARG A 249 9.27 21.35 68.60
N THR A 250 8.54 22.31 69.20
CA THR A 250 8.71 23.79 69.38
C THR A 250 10.04 24.51 69.02
N LEU A 251 10.11 25.83 68.74
CA LEU A 251 9.35 27.05 69.18
C LEU A 251 9.03 28.00 67.95
N GLN A 252 8.66 29.31 67.99
CA GLN A 252 8.45 30.31 69.06
C GLN A 252 7.29 31.34 68.79
N GLN A 253 7.55 32.66 68.68
CA GLN A 253 6.56 33.76 68.85
C GLN A 253 6.94 35.08 68.13
N SER A 254 5.95 35.90 67.73
CA SER A 254 5.81 37.32 68.16
C SER A 254 4.58 38.07 67.55
N GLN A 255 4.09 39.09 68.28
CA GLN A 255 2.99 40.07 68.04
C GLN A 255 3.22 41.27 69.03
N PRO A 256 2.38 42.34 69.20
CA PRO A 256 1.10 42.78 68.58
C PRO A 256 1.20 44.27 68.03
N ARG A 257 0.35 45.33 68.20
CA ARG A 257 -0.92 45.61 68.93
C ARG A 257 -1.67 46.92 68.50
N VAL A 258 -2.92 46.80 68.00
CA VAL A 258 -4.16 47.61 68.31
C VAL A 258 -4.25 49.15 68.07
N SER A 259 -5.47 49.59 67.68
CA SER A 259 -6.10 50.84 68.18
C SER A 259 -7.64 50.78 68.26
N GLN A 260 -8.19 51.00 69.48
CA GLN A 260 -9.40 51.76 69.92
C GLN A 260 -10.63 51.93 68.96
N ALA A 261 -11.92 51.97 69.36
CA ALA A 261 -12.74 51.71 70.57
C ALA A 261 -14.27 51.72 70.12
N ARG A 262 -15.39 51.86 70.88
CA ARG A 262 -15.74 52.11 72.31
C ARG A 262 -17.22 51.70 72.64
N GLN A 263 -17.53 51.60 73.94
CA GLN A 263 -18.79 51.62 74.76
C GLN A 263 -20.14 52.13 74.17
N THR A 264 -21.35 51.78 74.68
CA THR A 264 -21.84 50.84 75.76
C THR A 264 -23.36 50.55 75.66
N ASP A 265 -23.86 49.67 76.56
CA ASP A 265 -25.23 49.56 77.09
C ASP A 265 -26.27 48.78 76.22
N GLU A 266 -27.25 48.04 76.76
CA GLU A 266 -27.63 47.70 78.16
C GLU A 266 -28.24 46.26 78.24
N ASN A 267 -28.50 45.71 79.45
CA ASN A 267 -29.11 44.38 79.70
C ASN A 267 -29.48 44.19 81.20
N PRO A 268 -30.72 43.76 81.56
CA PRO A 268 -30.82 42.49 82.32
C PRO A 268 -32.12 41.68 82.13
N ASN A 269 -32.01 40.34 82.03
CA ASN A 269 -32.35 39.43 83.14
C ASN A 269 -32.22 37.92 82.82
N GLN A 270 -31.97 37.13 83.87
CA GLN A 270 -31.95 35.67 83.95
C GLN A 270 -32.63 35.28 85.30
N PRO A 271 -33.13 34.04 85.54
CA PRO A 271 -32.45 32.77 85.20
C PRO A 271 -33.30 31.52 84.84
N ALA A 272 -32.59 30.49 84.34
CA ALA A 272 -32.65 29.04 84.63
C ALA A 272 -34.00 28.31 84.89
N PRO A 273 -34.18 27.03 84.45
CA PRO A 273 -33.12 26.00 84.46
C PRO A 273 -32.99 25.12 83.19
N ARG A 274 -32.06 24.15 83.28
CA ARG A 274 -31.60 23.26 82.20
C ARG A 274 -32.50 22.02 82.05
N THR A 275 -32.57 21.51 80.81
CA THR A 275 -32.50 20.06 80.55
C THR A 275 -31.68 19.82 79.29
N HIS A 276 -30.77 18.84 79.32
CA HIS A 276 -30.05 18.40 78.13
C HIS A 276 -30.94 17.48 77.29
N ARG A 277 -30.80 17.55 75.97
CA ARG A 277 -30.84 16.36 75.13
C ARG A 277 -29.72 16.48 74.10
N ASN A 278 -28.85 15.49 74.03
CA ASN A 278 -27.92 15.36 72.92
C ASN A 278 -28.71 14.83 71.73
N ASP A 279 -28.42 15.37 70.55
CA ASP A 279 -28.59 14.64 69.29
C ASP A 279 -27.25 14.78 68.55
N ASP A 280 -26.40 13.75 68.70
CA ASP A 280 -25.14 13.61 67.96
C ASP A 280 -25.45 13.26 66.49
N ALA A 281 -25.88 14.28 65.73
CA ALA A 281 -26.09 14.18 64.30
C ALA A 281 -24.74 14.00 63.58
N ALA A 282 -24.32 12.75 63.43
CA ALA A 282 -23.10 12.38 62.72
C ALA A 282 -23.11 12.98 61.31
N ILE A 283 -22.07 13.76 60.99
CA ILE A 283 -21.88 14.33 59.65
C ILE A 283 -21.44 13.19 58.72
N VAL A 284 -22.41 12.45 58.20
CA VAL A 284 -22.22 11.57 57.04
C VAL A 284 -21.85 12.47 55.85
N PRO A 285 -20.70 12.27 55.19
CA PRO A 285 -20.38 13.00 53.97
C PRO A 285 -21.48 12.73 52.93
N GLU A 286 -22.05 13.78 52.35
CA GLU A 286 -23.03 13.64 51.27
C GLU A 286 -22.35 13.01 50.05
N LEU A 287 -22.73 11.77 49.70
CA LEU A 287 -22.07 11.04 48.62
C LEU A 287 -22.30 11.75 47.28
N ASP A 288 -21.24 11.93 46.51
CA ASP A 288 -21.32 12.35 45.10
C ASP A 288 -21.83 11.17 44.25
N TYR A 289 -23.14 10.93 44.31
CA TYR A 289 -23.82 9.90 43.52
C TYR A 289 -23.54 10.01 42.00
N PRO A 290 -23.47 11.21 41.38
CA PRO A 290 -22.99 11.37 40.01
C PRO A 290 -21.59 10.80 39.76
N SER A 291 -20.62 11.06 40.65
CA SER A 291 -19.29 10.43 40.56
C SER A 291 -19.36 8.92 40.72
N LEU A 292 -20.12 8.43 41.70
CA LEU A 292 -20.25 6.99 41.96
C LEU A 292 -20.85 6.24 40.76
N LEU A 293 -21.89 6.78 40.14
CA LEU A 293 -22.50 6.18 38.94
C LEU A 293 -21.55 6.21 37.73
N CYS A 294 -20.72 7.25 37.58
CA CYS A 294 -19.68 7.26 36.55
C CYS A 294 -18.61 6.18 36.81
N VAL A 295 -18.15 6.01 38.05
CA VAL A 295 -17.15 4.97 38.40
C VAL A 295 -17.73 3.57 38.21
N LEU A 296 -18.97 3.32 38.63
CA LEU A 296 -19.63 2.03 38.41
C LEU A 296 -19.80 1.71 36.91
N ALA A 297 -20.08 2.71 36.07
CA ALA A 297 -20.10 2.51 34.62
C ALA A 297 -18.71 2.10 34.09
N ASP A 298 -17.64 2.73 34.57
CA ASP A 298 -16.26 2.40 34.21
C ASP A 298 -15.86 0.99 34.65
N ASP A 299 -16.25 0.58 35.86
CA ASP A 299 -16.03 -0.78 36.39
C ASP A 299 -16.78 -1.83 35.56
N TYR A 300 -18.05 -1.62 35.22
CA TYR A 300 -18.83 -2.54 34.37
C TYR A 300 -18.29 -2.60 32.93
N LEU A 301 -17.81 -1.48 32.37
CA LEU A 301 -17.14 -1.47 31.06
C LEU A 301 -15.83 -2.27 31.11
N LYS A 302 -15.07 -2.15 32.20
CA LYS A 302 -13.82 -2.91 32.40
C LYS A 302 -14.10 -4.41 32.54
N GLU A 303 -15.07 -4.80 33.35
CA GLU A 303 -15.51 -6.18 33.53
C GLU A 303 -16.03 -6.80 32.20
N ALA A 304 -16.76 -6.03 31.40
CA ALA A 304 -17.17 -6.44 30.06
C ALA A 304 -15.96 -6.63 29.12
N ARG A 305 -15.03 -5.67 29.09
CA ARG A 305 -13.86 -5.68 28.20
C ARG A 305 -12.78 -6.71 28.61
N GLU A 306 -12.88 -7.28 29.81
CA GLU A 306 -12.10 -8.45 30.27
C GLU A 306 -12.66 -9.81 29.78
N GLN A 307 -13.88 -9.86 29.23
CA GLN A 307 -14.41 -11.08 28.59
C GLN A 307 -13.70 -11.37 27.25
N THR A 308 -13.52 -12.64 26.91
CA THR A 308 -12.86 -13.04 25.64
C THR A 308 -13.81 -13.07 24.44
N ALA A 309 -15.12 -13.14 24.68
CA ALA A 309 -16.15 -13.31 23.66
C ALA A 309 -17.39 -12.44 23.95
N LEU A 310 -18.16 -12.15 22.89
CA LEU A 310 -19.41 -11.40 22.95
C LEU A 310 -20.52 -12.33 23.45
N THR A 311 -20.92 -12.17 24.72
CA THR A 311 -21.95 -12.99 25.39
C THR A 311 -23.17 -12.16 25.80
N ASP A 312 -24.27 -12.81 26.17
CA ASP A 312 -25.41 -12.14 26.83
C ASP A 312 -24.98 -11.39 28.12
N GLU A 313 -23.95 -11.89 28.81
CA GLU A 313 -23.40 -11.27 30.01
C GLU A 313 -22.56 -10.02 29.69
N TYR A 314 -21.76 -10.07 28.62
CA TYR A 314 -21.07 -8.90 28.06
C TYR A 314 -22.05 -7.76 27.76
N PHE A 315 -23.07 -8.02 26.94
CA PHE A 315 -24.06 -7.00 26.57
C PHE A 315 -24.89 -6.50 27.76
N LYS A 316 -25.13 -7.35 28.77
CA LYS A 316 -25.76 -6.96 30.04
C LYS A 316 -24.88 -6.01 30.85
N LEU A 317 -23.56 -6.22 30.91
CA LEU A 317 -22.62 -5.30 31.57
C LEU A 317 -22.56 -3.95 30.84
N ILE A 318 -22.45 -3.95 29.50
CA ILE A 318 -22.53 -2.74 28.67
C ILE A 318 -23.85 -1.98 28.91
N ALA A 319 -24.99 -2.67 28.89
CA ALA A 319 -26.29 -2.05 29.15
C ALA A 319 -26.41 -1.48 30.57
N THR A 320 -25.77 -2.11 31.57
CA THR A 320 -25.73 -1.60 32.95
C THR A 320 -24.87 -0.33 33.03
N ALA A 321 -23.71 -0.30 32.37
CA ALA A 321 -22.87 0.89 32.28
C ALA A 321 -23.57 2.07 31.58
N LEU A 322 -24.25 1.81 30.45
CA LEU A 322 -25.10 2.79 29.77
C LEU A 322 -26.20 3.31 30.71
N GLY A 323 -26.91 2.43 31.43
CA GLY A 323 -27.95 2.82 32.39
C GLY A 323 -27.42 3.68 33.55
N CYS A 324 -26.20 3.44 34.04
CA CYS A 324 -25.55 4.29 35.04
C CYS A 324 -25.25 5.70 34.48
N LEU A 325 -24.74 5.80 33.26
CA LEU A 325 -24.45 7.08 32.60
C LEU A 325 -25.72 7.85 32.23
N GLU A 326 -26.74 7.17 31.69
CA GLU A 326 -28.07 7.76 31.44
C GLU A 326 -28.69 8.30 32.73
N SER A 327 -28.69 7.49 33.79
CA SER A 327 -29.18 7.89 35.12
C SER A 327 -28.45 9.11 35.66
N THR A 328 -27.14 9.22 35.41
CA THR A 328 -26.32 10.39 35.79
C THR A 328 -26.73 11.64 35.01
N LEU A 329 -27.03 11.48 33.71
CA LEU A 329 -27.39 12.58 32.79
C LEU A 329 -28.87 13.01 32.89
N ALA A 330 -29.75 12.16 33.40
CA ALA A 330 -31.19 12.41 33.50
C ALA A 330 -31.60 12.96 34.88
N ASN A 331 -31.03 12.44 35.98
CA ASN A 331 -31.52 12.71 37.33
C ASN A 331 -30.75 13.80 38.09
N PHE A 332 -29.56 14.19 37.62
CA PHE A 332 -28.66 15.08 38.35
C PHE A 332 -28.31 16.35 37.55
N LYS A 333 -28.16 17.48 38.26
CA LYS A 333 -27.73 18.75 37.66
C LYS A 333 -26.21 18.84 37.69
N LEU A 334 -25.59 18.41 36.60
CA LEU A 334 -24.14 18.46 36.40
C LEU A 334 -23.67 19.88 36.05
N ALA A 335 -22.38 20.15 36.26
CA ALA A 335 -21.74 21.33 35.68
C ALA A 335 -21.58 21.11 34.15
N PRO A 336 -21.73 22.14 33.28
CA PRO A 336 -21.78 21.96 31.83
C PRO A 336 -20.60 21.21 31.21
N LEU A 337 -19.38 21.40 31.73
CA LEU A 337 -18.20 20.64 31.31
C LEU A 337 -18.34 19.14 31.61
N ARG A 338 -18.83 18.80 32.81
CA ARG A 338 -19.03 17.41 33.24
C ARG A 338 -20.21 16.76 32.52
N GLU A 339 -21.30 17.50 32.30
CA GLU A 339 -22.43 17.05 31.48
C GLU A 339 -21.99 16.75 30.04
N ALA A 340 -21.16 17.61 29.46
CA ALA A 340 -20.57 17.40 28.14
C ALA A 340 -19.67 16.15 28.11
N GLN A 341 -18.73 16.01 29.05
CA GLN A 341 -17.83 14.85 29.11
C GLN A 341 -18.59 13.51 29.29
N VAL A 342 -19.58 13.46 30.18
CA VAL A 342 -20.42 12.27 30.39
C VAL A 342 -21.32 12.01 29.16
N SER A 343 -21.82 13.05 28.49
CA SER A 343 -22.60 12.91 27.25
C SER A 343 -21.78 12.41 26.06
N LEU A 344 -20.52 12.86 25.93
CA LEU A 344 -19.59 12.36 24.92
C LEU A 344 -19.33 10.88 25.16
N ARG A 345 -18.99 10.48 26.40
CA ARG A 345 -18.72 9.08 26.75
C ARG A 345 -19.93 8.17 26.54
N TYR A 346 -21.12 8.61 26.88
CA TYR A 346 -22.35 7.87 26.61
C TYR A 346 -22.59 7.69 25.09
N GLY A 347 -22.39 8.75 24.30
CA GLY A 347 -22.45 8.67 22.84
C GLY A 347 -21.36 7.77 22.21
N GLN A 348 -20.16 7.74 22.81
CA GLN A 348 -19.07 6.84 22.40
C GLN A 348 -19.47 5.38 22.62
N ILE A 349 -19.96 5.02 23.81
CA ILE A 349 -20.37 3.65 24.13
C ILE A 349 -21.57 3.22 23.29
N LEU A 350 -22.55 4.09 23.05
CA LEU A 350 -23.66 3.79 22.13
C LEU A 350 -23.17 3.50 20.71
N TYR A 351 -22.17 4.22 20.22
CA TYR A 351 -21.60 3.99 18.89
C TYR A 351 -20.67 2.76 18.84
N GLU A 352 -19.81 2.58 19.85
CA GLU A 352 -18.82 1.49 19.92
C GLU A 352 -19.45 0.12 20.16
N GLU A 353 -20.53 0.06 20.94
CA GLU A 353 -21.08 -1.19 21.50
C GLU A 353 -22.52 -1.50 21.04
N THR A 354 -23.22 -0.61 20.31
CA THR A 354 -24.66 -0.78 19.97
C THR A 354 -25.04 -0.30 18.55
N GLU A 355 -26.25 -0.65 18.10
CA GLU A 355 -26.86 -0.14 16.85
C GLU A 355 -27.82 1.06 17.07
N ASN A 356 -27.89 1.64 18.28
CA ASN A 356 -28.82 2.73 18.64
C ASN A 356 -28.40 4.12 18.09
N TYR A 357 -28.17 4.19 16.77
CA TYR A 357 -27.64 5.39 16.10
C TYR A 357 -28.55 6.63 16.25
N ASP A 358 -29.88 6.48 16.22
CA ASP A 358 -30.81 7.62 16.40
C ASP A 358 -30.77 8.19 17.84
N GLU A 359 -30.44 7.36 18.84
CA GLU A 359 -30.26 7.78 20.23
C GLU A 359 -28.92 8.51 20.42
N ALA A 360 -27.85 7.98 19.82
CA ALA A 360 -26.55 8.64 19.78
C ALA A 360 -26.64 10.01 19.05
N GLU A 361 -27.30 10.09 17.89
CA GLU A 361 -27.60 11.34 17.17
C GLU A 361 -28.36 12.33 18.06
N THR A 362 -29.39 11.87 18.77
CA THR A 362 -30.20 12.68 19.69
C THR A 362 -29.42 13.16 20.91
N ARG A 363 -28.53 12.35 21.50
CA ARG A 363 -27.70 12.77 22.64
C ARG A 363 -26.62 13.76 22.20
N LEU A 364 -25.90 13.44 21.13
CA LEU A 364 -24.78 14.24 20.66
C LEU A 364 -25.23 15.63 20.21
N THR A 365 -26.36 15.74 19.50
CA THR A 365 -26.92 17.05 19.10
C THR A 365 -27.18 17.97 20.31
N LYS A 366 -27.83 17.45 21.37
CA LYS A 366 -28.10 18.19 22.61
C LYS A 366 -26.82 18.59 23.36
N ALA A 367 -25.79 17.75 23.29
CA ALA A 367 -24.49 18.00 23.92
C ALA A 367 -23.65 19.02 23.13
N ILE A 368 -23.73 19.02 21.80
CA ILE A 368 -23.15 20.05 20.92
C ILE A 368 -23.74 21.43 21.24
N ASP A 369 -25.07 21.53 21.37
CA ASP A 369 -25.75 22.76 21.80
C ASP A 369 -25.30 23.24 23.18
N LEU A 370 -24.99 22.32 24.10
CA LEU A 370 -24.43 22.65 25.42
C LEU A 370 -23.00 23.17 25.31
N CYS A 371 -22.13 22.46 24.57
CA CYS A 371 -20.75 22.85 24.34
C CYS A 371 -20.65 24.23 23.66
N GLU A 372 -21.51 24.54 22.69
CA GLU A 372 -21.54 25.85 22.04
C GLU A 372 -21.95 26.98 23.00
N ARG A 373 -23.05 26.80 23.75
CA ARG A 373 -23.51 27.77 24.77
C ARG A 373 -22.45 28.07 25.83
N HIS A 374 -21.66 27.07 26.21
CA HIS A 374 -20.61 27.18 27.22
C HIS A 374 -19.19 27.36 26.65
N LYS A 375 -19.04 27.54 25.34
CA LYS A 375 -17.76 27.75 24.62
C LYS A 375 -16.72 26.64 24.80
N LEU A 376 -17.18 25.41 25.00
CA LEU A 376 -16.36 24.21 25.09
C LEU A 376 -16.00 23.70 23.68
N VAL A 377 -15.19 24.48 22.96
CA VAL A 377 -14.88 24.30 21.52
C VAL A 377 -14.38 22.88 21.20
N ASP A 378 -13.46 22.38 22.02
CA ASP A 378 -12.82 21.07 21.85
C ASP A 378 -13.81 19.89 21.98
N LEU A 379 -14.59 19.87 23.07
CA LEU A 379 -15.67 18.91 23.26
C LEU A 379 -16.77 19.05 22.21
N LYS A 380 -17.03 20.26 21.69
CA LYS A 380 -17.96 20.46 20.57
C LYS A 380 -17.47 19.68 19.34
N TYR A 381 -16.21 19.84 18.97
CA TYR A 381 -15.64 19.19 17.79
C TYR A 381 -15.50 17.67 17.95
N GLU A 382 -15.16 17.15 19.13
CA GLU A 382 -15.25 15.71 19.43
C GLU A 382 -16.67 15.16 19.20
N MET A 383 -17.69 15.82 19.75
CA MET A 383 -19.07 15.39 19.59
C MET A 383 -19.55 15.49 18.14
N GLN A 384 -19.16 16.53 17.40
CA GLN A 384 -19.52 16.66 15.99
C GLN A 384 -18.78 15.64 15.10
N LEU A 385 -17.52 15.29 15.42
CA LEU A 385 -16.77 14.21 14.77
C LEU A 385 -17.39 12.83 15.04
N LEU A 386 -17.80 12.56 16.28
CA LEU A 386 -18.50 11.31 16.61
C LEU A 386 -19.89 11.26 15.97
N LEU A 387 -20.61 12.37 15.94
CA LEU A 387 -21.89 12.49 15.24
C LEU A 387 -21.73 12.24 13.74
N SER A 388 -20.64 12.66 13.10
CA SER A 388 -20.41 12.34 11.69
C SER A 388 -20.13 10.86 11.46
N LYS A 389 -19.51 10.14 12.41
CA LYS A 389 -19.36 8.67 12.40
C LYS A 389 -20.72 7.97 12.54
N VAL A 390 -21.54 8.35 13.53
CA VAL A 390 -22.93 7.86 13.72
C VAL A 390 -23.79 8.09 12.47
N LEU A 391 -23.68 9.28 11.85
CA LEU A 391 -24.37 9.62 10.60
C LEU A 391 -23.80 8.91 9.38
N TYR A 392 -22.54 8.46 9.39
CA TYR A 392 -21.96 7.74 8.26
C TYR A 392 -22.55 6.32 8.16
N GLU A 393 -22.77 5.66 9.29
CA GLU A 393 -23.35 4.30 9.35
C GLU A 393 -24.72 4.21 8.67
N SER A 394 -25.56 5.23 8.85
CA SER A 394 -26.95 5.26 8.35
C SER A 394 -27.14 6.15 7.10
N ARG A 395 -26.37 7.22 6.97
CA ARG A 395 -26.59 8.30 5.98
C ARG A 395 -25.25 8.85 5.41
N PRO A 396 -24.38 8.03 4.76
CA PRO A 396 -23.01 8.43 4.37
C PRO A 396 -22.86 9.79 3.65
N LYS A 397 -23.79 10.10 2.73
CA LYS A 397 -23.80 11.35 1.95
C LYS A 397 -24.22 12.58 2.74
N ALA A 398 -24.90 12.40 3.87
CA ALA A 398 -25.17 13.47 4.83
C ALA A 398 -23.91 13.73 5.68
N ALA A 399 -23.29 12.67 6.20
CA ALA A 399 -22.06 12.77 7.00
C ALA A 399 -20.90 13.47 6.25
N LEU A 400 -20.68 13.15 4.97
CA LEU A 400 -19.68 13.85 4.13
C LEU A 400 -19.95 15.36 4.05
N ARG A 401 -21.20 15.78 3.78
CA ARG A 401 -21.60 17.20 3.75
C ARG A 401 -21.52 17.88 5.11
N ASP A 402 -21.78 17.14 6.19
CA ASP A 402 -21.67 17.66 7.55
C ASP A 402 -20.21 17.95 7.89
N MET A 403 -19.28 17.07 7.48
CA MET A 403 -17.85 17.33 7.56
C MET A 403 -17.39 18.48 6.66
N GLU A 404 -17.91 18.65 5.45
CA GLU A 404 -17.62 19.85 4.65
C GLU A 404 -18.00 21.13 5.41
N ARG A 405 -19.14 21.15 6.12
CA ARG A 405 -19.49 22.28 7.00
C ARG A 405 -18.48 22.45 8.15
N MET A 406 -18.14 21.37 8.87
CA MET A 406 -17.17 21.42 9.98
C MET A 406 -15.78 21.91 9.55
N ILE A 407 -15.33 21.50 8.36
CA ILE A 407 -14.06 21.95 7.75
C ILE A 407 -14.11 23.48 7.53
N ASN A 408 -15.18 23.98 6.90
CA ASN A 408 -15.36 25.42 6.66
C ASN A 408 -15.44 26.22 7.98
N ASP A 409 -16.16 25.71 8.99
CA ASP A 409 -16.27 26.33 10.31
C ASP A 409 -14.90 26.37 11.02
N ALA A 410 -14.16 25.25 11.04
CA ALA A 410 -12.84 25.17 11.67
C ALA A 410 -11.79 26.05 10.95
N GLU A 411 -11.86 26.17 9.63
CA GLU A 411 -11.03 27.09 8.85
C GLU A 411 -11.35 28.57 9.15
N ALA A 412 -12.64 28.93 9.21
CA ALA A 412 -13.07 30.29 9.51
C ALA A 412 -12.61 30.77 10.89
N TYR A 413 -12.63 29.89 11.90
CA TYR A 413 -12.12 30.17 13.25
C TYR A 413 -10.62 29.91 13.42
N ARG A 414 -9.92 29.37 12.41
CA ARG A 414 -8.49 28.99 12.42
C ARG A 414 -8.12 27.96 13.50
N HIS A 415 -9.02 27.00 13.74
CA HIS A 415 -8.81 25.89 14.66
C HIS A 415 -7.97 24.78 14.00
N THR A 416 -6.69 25.07 13.71
CA THR A 416 -5.82 24.30 12.82
C THR A 416 -5.75 22.80 13.11
N VAL A 417 -5.59 22.37 14.37
CA VAL A 417 -5.54 20.94 14.73
C VAL A 417 -6.83 20.20 14.38
N TRP A 418 -7.98 20.84 14.63
CA TRP A 418 -9.29 20.28 14.32
C TRP A 418 -9.59 20.29 12.82
N LEU A 419 -9.07 21.29 12.09
CA LEU A 419 -9.10 21.32 10.63
C LEU A 419 -8.33 20.12 10.02
N TYR A 420 -7.18 19.72 10.58
CA TYR A 420 -6.50 18.47 10.18
C TYR A 420 -7.38 17.26 10.43
N ILE A 421 -7.93 17.11 11.64
CA ILE A 421 -8.73 15.93 12.04
C ILE A 421 -9.96 15.76 11.13
N PHE A 422 -10.71 16.83 10.85
CA PHE A 422 -11.85 16.77 9.95
C PHE A 422 -11.45 16.45 8.50
N GLN A 423 -10.33 16.97 8.01
CA GLN A 423 -9.84 16.64 6.67
C GLN A 423 -9.36 15.18 6.56
N PHE A 424 -8.70 14.63 7.60
CA PHE A 424 -8.36 13.20 7.67
C PHE A 424 -9.61 12.32 7.72
N GLN A 425 -10.59 12.64 8.57
CA GLN A 425 -11.84 11.87 8.64
C GLN A 425 -12.61 11.91 7.32
N HIS A 426 -12.60 13.06 6.62
CA HIS A 426 -13.18 13.18 5.28
C HIS A 426 -12.45 12.31 4.25
N ALA A 427 -11.11 12.26 4.27
CA ALA A 427 -10.38 11.34 3.41
C ALA A 427 -10.78 9.87 3.70
N ILE A 428 -10.89 9.48 4.98
CA ILE A 428 -11.27 8.12 5.39
C ILE A 428 -12.70 7.77 4.92
N PHE A 429 -13.70 8.63 5.11
CA PHE A 429 -15.08 8.38 4.65
C PHE A 429 -15.20 8.36 3.12
N SER A 430 -14.41 9.17 2.41
CA SER A 430 -14.34 9.11 0.95
C SER A 430 -13.70 7.80 0.47
N LEU A 431 -12.67 7.27 1.16
CA LEU A 431 -12.08 5.96 0.82
C LEU A 431 -12.98 4.77 1.17
N ALA A 432 -13.75 4.85 2.26
CA ALA A 432 -14.73 3.84 2.64
C ALA A 432 -15.95 3.81 1.69
N SER A 433 -16.19 4.88 0.94
CA SER A 433 -17.22 4.94 -0.10
C SER A 433 -16.71 4.28 -1.39
N SER A 434 -17.36 3.20 -1.85
CA SER A 434 -16.96 2.45 -3.05
C SER A 434 -17.17 3.20 -4.39
N ALA A 435 -17.27 4.53 -4.39
CA ALA A 435 -17.59 5.37 -5.54
C ALA A 435 -16.34 6.05 -6.12
N LEU A 436 -16.13 5.90 -7.44
CA LEU A 436 -14.89 6.31 -8.13
C LEU A 436 -14.48 7.78 -7.96
N GLY A 437 -15.42 8.70 -7.76
CA GLY A 437 -15.11 10.13 -7.53
C GLY A 437 -14.50 10.42 -6.15
N GLU A 438 -14.76 9.57 -5.16
CA GLU A 438 -14.35 9.80 -3.77
C GLU A 438 -12.85 9.53 -3.55
N VAL A 439 -12.24 8.64 -4.35
CA VAL A 439 -10.79 8.42 -4.36
C VAL A 439 -10.04 9.72 -4.65
N HIS A 440 -10.48 10.49 -5.66
CA HIS A 440 -9.89 11.80 -5.97
C HIS A 440 -10.17 12.84 -4.88
N SER A 441 -11.38 12.81 -4.27
CA SER A 441 -11.72 13.64 -3.11
C SER A 441 -10.74 13.42 -1.95
N ALA A 442 -10.43 12.16 -1.62
CA ALA A 442 -9.47 11.80 -0.59
C ALA A 442 -8.05 12.32 -0.91
N THR A 443 -7.57 12.20 -2.15
CA THR A 443 -6.27 12.78 -2.57
C THR A 443 -6.25 14.30 -2.33
N VAL A 444 -7.31 15.01 -2.75
CA VAL A 444 -7.42 16.47 -2.61
C VAL A 444 -7.48 16.91 -1.14
N GLN A 445 -8.11 16.15 -0.24
CA GLN A 445 -8.05 16.47 1.20
C GLN A 445 -6.65 16.24 1.77
N LEU A 446 -5.95 15.16 1.40
CA LEU A 446 -4.57 14.89 1.84
C LEU A 446 -3.58 15.96 1.36
N GLU A 447 -3.72 16.45 0.12
CA GLU A 447 -2.92 17.57 -0.40
C GLU A 447 -3.16 18.89 0.35
N LYS A 448 -4.40 19.18 0.77
CA LYS A 448 -4.72 20.33 1.63
C LYS A 448 -4.05 20.21 2.99
N ILE A 449 -4.16 19.06 3.65
CA ILE A 449 -3.51 18.79 4.95
C ILE A 449 -2.00 19.00 4.82
N ALA A 450 -1.36 18.38 3.82
CA ALA A 450 0.07 18.51 3.58
C ALA A 450 0.50 19.98 3.35
N THR A 451 -0.31 20.75 2.61
CA THR A 451 -0.07 22.17 2.35
C THR A 451 -0.21 23.02 3.62
N LEU A 452 -1.28 22.82 4.40
CA LEU A 452 -1.55 23.54 5.64
C LEU A 452 -0.54 23.19 6.76
N ALA A 453 -0.14 21.91 6.86
CA ALA A 453 0.87 21.44 7.80
C ALA A 453 2.24 22.08 7.51
N ARG A 454 2.67 22.13 6.24
CA ARG A 454 3.89 22.82 5.82
C ARG A 454 3.87 24.32 6.13
N GLN A 455 2.70 24.98 6.03
CA GLN A 455 2.57 26.41 6.37
C GLN A 455 2.68 26.69 7.88
N ASN A 456 2.17 25.78 8.72
CA ASN A 456 2.22 25.96 10.18
C ASN A 456 3.55 25.49 10.80
N GLY A 457 4.27 24.58 10.13
CA GLY A 457 5.48 23.91 10.63
C GLY A 457 5.21 22.52 11.20
N ASP A 458 4.02 21.95 10.98
CA ASP A 458 3.59 20.65 11.49
C ASP A 458 4.17 19.51 10.66
N ASN A 459 5.50 19.39 10.72
CA ASN A 459 6.34 18.45 9.97
C ASN A 459 5.77 17.02 9.95
N PHE A 460 5.42 16.46 11.11
CA PHE A 460 4.88 15.11 11.22
C PHE A 460 3.49 14.94 10.59
N VAL A 461 2.60 15.92 10.71
CA VAL A 461 1.29 15.91 10.04
C VAL A 461 1.46 15.96 8.52
N PHE A 462 2.39 16.78 8.03
CA PHE A 462 2.72 16.87 6.60
C PHE A 462 3.22 15.53 6.05
N ALA A 463 4.11 14.83 6.76
CA ALA A 463 4.62 13.53 6.33
C ALA A 463 3.57 12.43 6.46
N PHE A 464 2.78 12.40 7.54
CA PHE A 464 1.73 11.40 7.72
C PHE A 464 0.66 11.50 6.61
N ALA A 465 0.21 12.71 6.29
CA ALA A 465 -0.64 12.95 5.12
C ALA A 465 0.02 12.49 3.80
N SER A 466 1.32 12.74 3.63
CA SER A 466 2.09 12.28 2.46
C SER A 466 2.26 10.74 2.38
N LEU A 467 2.26 10.03 3.51
CA LEU A 467 2.28 8.56 3.53
C LEU A 467 0.91 7.96 3.20
N LEU A 468 -0.18 8.56 3.70
CA LEU A 468 -1.53 8.17 3.27
C LEU A 468 -1.76 8.48 1.79
N GLU A 469 -1.20 9.58 1.27
CA GLU A 469 -1.20 9.90 -0.16
C GLU A 469 -0.40 8.85 -0.97
N ALA A 470 0.76 8.42 -0.45
CA ALA A 470 1.57 7.37 -1.08
C ALA A 470 0.84 6.02 -1.13
N LEU A 471 0.19 5.59 -0.03
CA LEU A 471 -0.67 4.40 -0.01
C LEU A 471 -1.81 4.50 -1.04
N LEU A 472 -2.43 5.68 -1.14
CA LEU A 472 -3.54 5.90 -2.07
C LEU A 472 -3.07 5.82 -3.53
N HIS A 473 -1.93 6.42 -3.88
CA HIS A 473 -1.33 6.26 -5.21
C HIS A 473 -0.92 4.80 -5.48
N LEU A 474 -0.36 4.10 -4.49
CA LEU A 474 0.04 2.69 -4.61
C LEU A 474 -1.16 1.76 -4.89
N SER A 475 -2.36 2.12 -4.41
CA SER A 475 -3.60 1.38 -4.68
C SER A 475 -4.20 1.61 -6.07
N SER A 476 -3.65 2.55 -6.85
CA SER A 476 -4.25 3.07 -8.08
C SER A 476 -3.93 2.26 -9.34
N LEU A 477 -4.91 2.26 -10.26
CA LEU A 477 -4.84 1.78 -11.64
C LEU A 477 -3.99 2.67 -12.57
N SER A 478 -3.47 3.80 -12.08
CA SER A 478 -2.74 4.77 -12.91
C SER A 478 -1.40 4.20 -13.38
N HIS A 479 -1.05 4.42 -14.65
CA HIS A 479 0.29 4.12 -15.16
C HIS A 479 1.39 4.87 -14.37
N ASP A 480 1.08 6.06 -13.87
CA ASP A 480 2.00 6.87 -13.06
C ASP A 480 1.90 6.59 -11.55
N ALA A 481 1.15 5.56 -11.13
CA ALA A 481 0.91 5.23 -9.72
C ALA A 481 2.21 5.09 -8.91
N ILE A 482 3.21 4.39 -9.44
CA ILE A 482 4.49 4.21 -8.74
C ILE A 482 5.28 5.53 -8.66
N THR A 483 5.30 6.31 -9.74
CA THR A 483 5.94 7.64 -9.77
C THR A 483 5.31 8.61 -8.78
N ALA A 484 3.98 8.61 -8.68
CA ALA A 484 3.22 9.40 -7.71
C ALA A 484 3.47 8.90 -6.27
N THR A 485 3.46 7.58 -6.06
CA THR A 485 3.80 6.96 -4.76
C THR A 485 5.20 7.36 -4.30
N ASN A 486 6.21 7.21 -5.16
CA ASN A 486 7.60 7.56 -4.86
C ASN A 486 7.77 9.07 -4.63
N THR A 487 6.98 9.90 -5.32
CA THR A 487 6.96 11.36 -5.11
C THR A 487 6.37 11.70 -3.74
N ALA A 488 5.22 11.12 -3.36
CA ALA A 488 4.61 11.32 -2.04
C ALA A 488 5.46 10.73 -0.90
N LEU A 489 6.12 9.60 -1.13
CA LEU A 489 7.05 9.01 -0.17
C LEU A 489 8.34 9.85 -0.04
N ALA A 490 8.81 10.51 -1.11
CA ALA A 490 9.86 11.51 -1.04
C ALA A 490 9.44 12.78 -0.27
N LYS A 491 8.17 13.21 -0.35
CA LYS A 491 7.61 14.25 0.54
C LYS A 491 7.75 13.83 2.00
N ALA A 492 7.33 12.61 2.36
CA ALA A 492 7.42 12.10 3.73
C ALA A 492 8.85 11.93 4.25
N ARG A 493 9.77 11.45 3.40
CA ARG A 493 11.19 11.27 3.73
C ARG A 493 11.93 12.56 4.08
N SER A 494 11.40 13.75 3.77
CA SER A 494 12.06 15.01 4.13
C SER A 494 12.21 15.23 5.64
N LEU A 495 11.46 14.51 6.48
CA LEU A 495 11.62 14.57 7.95
C LEU A 495 12.88 13.88 8.46
N GLN A 496 13.42 12.91 7.72
CA GLN A 496 14.66 12.21 8.11
C GLN A 496 15.91 13.13 8.03
N GLN A 497 15.72 14.38 7.61
CA GLN A 497 16.75 15.43 7.53
C GLN A 497 16.65 16.44 8.69
N ASP A 498 15.63 16.31 9.56
CA ASP A 498 15.39 17.20 10.70
C ASP A 498 16.10 16.64 11.96
N PRO A 499 17.19 17.26 12.46
CA PRO A 499 18.05 16.66 13.47
C PRO A 499 17.44 16.62 14.89
N ASP A 500 16.39 17.41 15.15
CA ASP A 500 15.67 17.45 16.42
C ASP A 500 14.38 16.57 16.38
N SER A 501 14.19 15.77 15.32
CA SER A 501 12.94 15.02 15.11
C SER A 501 12.72 13.87 16.09
N GLU A 502 11.49 13.80 16.63
CA GLU A 502 11.01 12.61 17.36
C GLU A 502 10.94 11.39 16.44
N ASN A 503 11.73 10.36 16.75
CA ASN A 503 11.70 9.12 15.98
C ASN A 503 10.39 8.35 16.21
N LEU A 504 9.54 8.31 15.17
CA LEU A 504 8.26 7.59 15.13
C LEU A 504 8.44 6.25 14.40
N PRO A 505 8.67 5.13 15.12
CA PRO A 505 8.96 3.84 14.50
C PRO A 505 7.81 3.33 13.63
N GLN A 506 6.55 3.66 13.97
CA GLN A 506 5.35 3.34 13.19
C GLN A 506 5.39 3.98 11.79
N MET A 507 5.77 5.26 11.69
CA MET A 507 5.91 5.94 10.39
C MET A 507 7.11 5.41 9.58
N LYS A 508 8.18 5.00 10.26
CA LYS A 508 9.37 4.44 9.61
C LYS A 508 9.08 3.07 8.99
N ILE A 509 8.45 2.16 9.72
CA ILE A 509 8.10 0.83 9.17
C ILE A 509 7.06 0.94 8.04
N LEU A 510 6.12 1.90 8.13
CA LEU A 510 5.19 2.20 7.04
C LEU A 510 5.89 2.66 5.76
N MET A 511 6.90 3.54 5.86
CA MET A 511 7.71 3.95 4.70
C MET A 511 8.37 2.75 4.01
N ASP A 512 8.94 1.82 4.79
CA ASP A 512 9.66 0.68 4.23
C ASP A 512 8.69 -0.37 3.62
N PHE A 513 7.48 -0.55 4.17
CA PHE A 513 6.42 -1.34 3.53
C PHE A 513 6.01 -0.76 2.16
N ILE A 514 5.76 0.55 2.07
CA ILE A 514 5.35 1.20 0.81
C ILE A 514 6.49 1.15 -0.22
N ASP A 515 7.73 1.44 0.19
CA ASP A 515 8.89 1.46 -0.73
C ASP A 515 9.26 0.07 -1.25
N LEU A 516 9.08 -0.98 -0.43
CA LEU A 516 9.16 -2.38 -0.88
C LEU A 516 8.01 -2.72 -1.85
N SER A 517 6.78 -2.30 -1.55
CA SER A 517 5.61 -2.51 -2.43
C SER A 517 5.81 -1.93 -3.83
N CYS A 518 6.43 -0.75 -3.94
CA CYS A 518 6.80 -0.15 -5.22
C CYS A 518 7.70 -1.09 -6.04
N SER A 519 8.78 -1.59 -5.45
CA SER A 519 9.73 -2.46 -6.16
C SER A 519 9.15 -3.83 -6.53
N ILE A 520 8.19 -4.35 -5.74
CA ILE A 520 7.43 -5.55 -6.09
C ILE A 520 6.54 -5.28 -7.32
N ARG A 521 5.75 -4.19 -7.34
CA ARG A 521 4.92 -3.80 -8.51
C ARG A 521 5.76 -3.50 -9.75
N GLU A 522 6.94 -2.89 -9.59
CA GLU A 522 7.89 -2.66 -10.69
C GLU A 522 8.63 -3.94 -11.13
N ALA A 523 8.51 -5.04 -10.40
CA ALA A 523 9.28 -6.27 -10.56
C ALA A 523 10.81 -6.05 -10.59
N ASP A 524 11.32 -5.07 -9.83
CA ASP A 524 12.75 -4.85 -9.66
C ASP A 524 13.30 -5.88 -8.65
N VAL A 525 13.92 -6.92 -9.18
CA VAL A 525 14.47 -8.06 -8.44
C VAL A 525 15.58 -7.65 -7.46
N GLU A 526 16.38 -6.64 -7.81
CA GLU A 526 17.53 -6.20 -7.01
C GLU A 526 17.06 -5.27 -5.87
N GLN A 527 16.27 -4.25 -6.20
CA GLN A 527 15.67 -3.36 -5.21
C GLN A 527 14.74 -4.10 -4.26
N THR A 528 13.96 -5.08 -4.72
CA THR A 528 13.11 -5.92 -3.87
C THR A 528 13.94 -6.66 -2.82
N GLU A 529 15.03 -7.34 -3.22
CA GLU A 529 15.90 -8.08 -2.30
C GLU A 529 16.74 -7.16 -1.38
N GLN A 530 17.06 -5.94 -1.81
CA GLN A 530 17.70 -4.92 -0.98
C GLN A 530 16.74 -4.34 0.07
N LYS A 531 15.55 -3.88 -0.36
CA LYS A 531 14.53 -3.27 0.51
C LYS A 531 13.96 -4.29 1.51
N ARG A 532 13.76 -5.54 1.11
CA ARG A 532 13.36 -6.65 2.00
C ARG A 532 14.34 -6.84 3.17
N LYS A 533 15.66 -6.70 2.93
CA LYS A 533 16.69 -6.72 4.00
C LYS A 533 16.67 -5.47 4.86
N SER A 534 16.41 -4.30 4.26
CA SER A 534 16.22 -3.04 5.02
C SER A 534 15.03 -3.15 5.97
N LEU A 535 13.88 -3.65 5.48
CA LEU A 535 12.67 -3.88 6.26
C LEU A 535 12.93 -4.79 7.47
N HIS A 536 13.67 -5.90 7.29
CA HIS A 536 14.10 -6.75 8.41
C HIS A 536 14.95 -5.98 9.43
N SER A 537 15.96 -5.24 8.98
CA SER A 537 16.83 -4.43 9.86
C SER A 537 16.04 -3.34 10.63
N VAL A 538 15.02 -2.76 10.01
CA VAL A 538 14.19 -1.71 10.60
C VAL A 538 13.11 -2.27 11.53
N LEU A 539 12.52 -3.44 11.24
CA LEU A 539 11.48 -4.08 12.05
C LEU A 539 11.93 -4.27 13.51
N TYR A 540 13.05 -4.96 13.72
CA TYR A 540 13.54 -5.24 15.08
C TYR A 540 13.83 -3.93 15.84
N GLY A 541 14.46 -2.96 15.19
CA GLY A 541 14.77 -1.65 15.78
C GLY A 541 13.56 -0.72 15.93
N ALA A 542 12.42 -1.02 15.29
CA ALA A 542 11.18 -0.26 15.38
C ALA A 542 10.30 -0.78 16.53
N VAL A 543 10.06 -2.09 16.60
CA VAL A 543 9.21 -2.71 17.64
C VAL A 543 9.90 -2.67 19.01
N GLN A 544 11.24 -2.73 19.07
CA GLN A 544 12.00 -2.58 20.32
C GLN A 544 12.25 -1.11 20.72
N HIS A 545 11.73 -0.13 19.97
CA HIS A 545 12.01 1.29 20.21
C HIS A 545 11.23 1.80 21.44
N PRO A 546 11.79 2.66 22.32
CA PRO A 546 11.07 3.19 23.48
C PRO A 546 9.80 4.00 23.17
N ASN A 547 9.65 4.50 21.93
CA ASN A 547 8.44 5.17 21.44
C ASN A 547 7.43 4.21 20.77
N TRP A 548 7.73 2.90 20.71
CA TRP A 548 6.72 1.89 20.37
C TRP A 548 5.70 1.80 21.50
N ARG A 549 4.45 1.47 21.18
CA ARG A 549 3.35 1.40 22.14
C ARG A 549 2.40 0.28 21.76
N GLU A 550 2.02 -0.52 22.74
CA GLU A 550 1.05 -1.60 22.57
C GLU A 550 -0.41 -1.15 22.84
N ASP A 551 -0.67 0.17 22.91
CA ASP A 551 -2.01 0.73 23.10
C ASP A 551 -2.81 0.87 21.79
N GLY A 552 -2.32 0.31 20.68
CA GLY A 552 -3.00 0.34 19.38
C GLY A 552 -3.14 1.74 18.79
N LEU A 553 -2.30 2.69 19.21
CA LEU A 553 -2.37 4.09 18.79
C LEU A 553 -1.02 4.61 18.30
N VAL A 554 -1.04 5.33 17.17
CA VAL A 554 0.06 6.18 16.72
C VAL A 554 -0.25 7.63 17.07
N TYR A 555 0.78 8.33 17.57
CA TYR A 555 0.70 9.68 18.10
C TYR A 555 1.50 10.62 17.20
N ILE A 556 0.81 11.45 16.42
CA ILE A 556 1.43 12.36 15.43
C ILE A 556 1.64 13.73 16.10
N PRO A 557 2.90 14.19 16.32
CA PRO A 557 3.17 15.44 17.02
C PRO A 557 2.69 16.68 16.25
N VAL A 558 2.18 17.67 17.00
CA VAL A 558 1.64 18.94 16.50
C VAL A 558 2.24 20.12 17.28
N ASN A 559 2.56 21.21 16.59
CA ASN A 559 3.10 22.41 17.21
C ASN A 559 2.05 23.11 18.09
N LYS A 560 2.52 23.71 19.18
CA LYS A 560 1.68 24.54 20.08
C LYS A 560 0.93 25.67 19.36
N ARG A 561 1.45 26.14 18.22
CA ARG A 561 0.79 27.13 17.33
C ARG A 561 -0.56 26.62 16.81
N SER A 562 -0.65 25.34 16.44
CA SER A 562 -1.84 24.76 15.79
C SER A 562 -2.94 24.35 16.78
N ILE A 563 -2.63 24.42 18.08
CA ILE A 563 -3.55 24.30 19.22
C ILE A 563 -4.03 25.70 19.70
N ALA A 564 -3.40 26.79 19.25
CA ALA A 564 -3.60 28.12 19.81
C ALA A 564 -5.06 28.60 19.69
N GLY A 565 -5.62 29.06 20.82
CA GLY A 565 -7.02 29.49 20.93
C GLY A 565 -7.98 28.39 21.44
N ILE A 566 -7.52 27.13 21.50
CA ILE A 566 -8.31 25.99 21.96
C ILE A 566 -7.83 25.56 23.34
N GLN A 567 -8.77 25.28 24.25
CA GLN A 567 -8.50 24.55 25.48
C GLN A 567 -8.89 23.09 25.26
N ILE A 568 -7.94 22.17 25.42
CA ILE A 568 -8.23 20.73 25.34
C ILE A 568 -9.00 20.33 26.61
N HIS A 569 -10.20 19.78 26.42
CA HIS A 569 -11.11 19.33 27.48
C HIS A 569 -11.52 17.85 27.31
N ALA A 570 -11.17 17.24 26.18
CA ALA A 570 -11.30 15.81 25.90
C ALA A 570 -9.94 15.10 25.88
N ASN A 571 -9.93 13.82 26.24
CA ASN A 571 -8.77 12.93 26.11
C ASN A 571 -8.90 12.07 24.83
N GLY A 572 -9.27 12.69 23.71
CA GLY A 572 -9.70 12.00 22.48
C GLY A 572 -8.67 12.06 21.35
N HIS A 573 -9.07 12.66 20.23
CA HIS A 573 -8.28 12.77 19.01
C HIS A 573 -7.12 13.78 19.13
N VAL A 574 -7.17 14.70 20.09
CA VAL A 574 -6.05 15.57 20.50
C VAL A 574 -5.71 15.29 21.95
N ILE A 575 -4.42 15.16 22.28
CA ILE A 575 -3.96 15.04 23.68
C ILE A 575 -2.74 15.92 23.98
N GLU A 576 -2.56 16.27 25.26
CA GLU A 576 -1.31 16.85 25.80
C GLU A 576 -0.55 15.80 26.63
N ARG A 577 0.75 15.64 26.38
CA ARG A 577 1.69 14.87 27.23
C ARG A 577 3.02 15.59 27.29
N ASP A 578 3.60 15.70 28.49
CA ASP A 578 4.91 16.35 28.74
C ASP A 578 5.03 17.76 28.15
N GLY A 579 3.91 18.49 28.08
CA GLY A 579 3.84 19.81 27.46
C GLY A 579 3.96 19.80 25.93
N LYS A 580 3.75 18.67 25.26
CA LYS A 580 3.67 18.50 23.80
C LYS A 580 2.27 18.03 23.41
N TYR A 581 1.88 18.29 22.16
CA TYR A 581 0.54 17.97 21.65
C TYR A 581 0.62 16.94 20.52
N PHE A 582 -0.34 16.03 20.49
CA PHE A 582 -0.39 14.94 19.51
C PHE A 582 -1.81 14.73 19.00
N ILE A 583 -1.94 14.41 17.71
CA ILE A 583 -3.16 13.81 17.14
C ILE A 583 -3.03 12.29 17.28
N THR A 584 -4.10 11.63 17.73
CA THR A 584 -4.14 10.16 17.87
C THR A 584 -4.83 9.50 16.67
N PHE A 585 -4.29 8.38 16.21
CA PHE A 585 -4.90 7.51 15.20
C PHE A 585 -4.76 6.05 15.64
N SER A 586 -5.77 5.22 15.33
CA SER A 586 -5.67 3.77 15.47
C SER A 586 -4.53 3.22 14.62
N TRP A 587 -3.78 2.27 15.18
CA TRP A 587 -2.60 1.67 14.57
C TRP A 587 -2.49 0.18 14.92
N LEU A 588 -1.67 -0.53 14.15
CA LEU A 588 -1.40 -1.97 14.29
C LEU A 588 -0.56 -2.26 15.54
N THR A 589 -0.77 -3.44 16.16
CA THR A 589 0.07 -3.90 17.29
C THR A 589 1.48 -4.31 16.83
N GLY A 590 2.41 -4.53 17.77
CA GLY A 590 3.73 -5.11 17.45
C GLY A 590 3.63 -6.43 16.68
N GLU A 591 2.74 -7.33 17.12
CA GLU A 591 2.51 -8.64 16.51
C GLU A 591 1.93 -8.55 15.09
N GLU A 592 1.02 -7.60 14.85
CA GLU A 592 0.41 -7.37 13.54
C GLU A 592 1.40 -6.78 12.53
N VAL A 593 2.32 -5.93 12.99
CA VAL A 593 3.41 -5.38 12.16
C VAL A 593 4.48 -6.44 11.87
N GLU A 594 4.77 -7.34 12.83
CA GLU A 594 5.63 -8.51 12.60
C GLU A 594 5.01 -9.48 11.57
N ALA A 595 3.71 -9.78 11.71
CA ALA A 595 2.97 -10.61 10.76
C ALA A 595 2.93 -9.97 9.35
N LEU A 596 2.70 -8.65 9.22
CA LEU A 596 2.81 -7.97 7.92
C LEU A 596 4.23 -8.06 7.36
N ALA A 597 5.28 -7.90 8.17
CA ALA A 597 6.65 -8.04 7.70
C ALA A 597 6.98 -9.46 7.21
N PHE A 598 6.39 -10.49 7.80
CA PHE A 598 6.43 -11.85 7.26
C PHE A 598 5.71 -11.98 5.91
N LEU A 599 4.49 -11.44 5.77
CA LEU A 599 3.75 -11.49 4.50
C LEU A 599 4.53 -10.79 3.38
N PHE A 600 5.02 -9.58 3.63
CA PHE A 600 5.89 -8.86 2.70
C PHE A 600 7.17 -9.63 2.37
N SER A 601 7.77 -10.32 3.33
CA SER A 601 8.97 -11.15 3.09
C SER A 601 8.69 -12.39 2.26
N ALA A 602 7.51 -12.99 2.44
CA ALA A 602 7.06 -14.15 1.69
C ALA A 602 6.78 -13.78 0.23
N ASP A 603 5.96 -12.76 0.00
CA ASP A 603 5.60 -12.27 -1.33
C ASP A 603 6.83 -11.78 -2.13
N SER A 604 7.67 -10.95 -1.50
CA SER A 604 8.94 -10.48 -2.10
C SER A 604 10.01 -11.55 -2.31
N SER A 605 9.74 -12.82 -1.97
CA SER A 605 10.58 -13.98 -2.35
C SER A 605 9.83 -15.02 -3.21
N ALA A 606 8.54 -14.88 -3.44
CA ALA A 606 7.70 -15.86 -4.15
C ALA A 606 8.16 -16.15 -5.60
N TYR A 607 8.73 -15.16 -6.31
CA TYR A 607 9.28 -15.34 -7.66
C TYR A 607 10.45 -16.35 -7.75
N LYS A 608 11.03 -16.73 -6.60
CA LYS A 608 12.09 -17.75 -6.45
C LYS A 608 11.57 -19.12 -5.98
N ASN A 609 10.26 -19.39 -6.01
CA ASN A 609 9.70 -20.64 -5.48
C ASN A 609 10.36 -21.90 -6.08
N GLY A 610 10.61 -22.90 -5.22
CA GLY A 610 11.48 -24.05 -5.46
C GLY A 610 12.98 -23.69 -5.42
N ALA A 611 13.38 -22.62 -6.10
CA ALA A 611 14.77 -22.30 -6.34
C ALA A 611 15.59 -21.87 -5.10
N ASP A 612 14.99 -21.33 -4.04
CA ASP A 612 15.71 -20.79 -2.87
C ASP A 612 15.61 -21.63 -1.58
N SER A 613 15.20 -22.89 -1.70
CA SER A 613 14.90 -23.81 -0.59
C SER A 613 13.67 -23.40 0.24
N GLY A 614 12.66 -22.81 -0.43
CA GLY A 614 11.32 -22.58 0.13
C GLY A 614 11.26 -21.44 1.13
N LYS A 615 11.94 -20.31 0.88
CA LYS A 615 11.95 -19.18 1.83
C LYS A 615 10.59 -18.49 1.93
N ALA A 616 9.91 -18.30 0.81
CA ALA A 616 8.57 -17.71 0.78
C ALA A 616 7.59 -18.49 1.67
N GLU A 617 7.61 -19.82 1.55
CA GLU A 617 6.77 -20.75 2.32
C GLU A 617 7.10 -20.70 3.82
N LYS A 618 8.40 -20.63 4.18
CA LYS A 618 8.82 -20.51 5.58
C LYS A 618 8.42 -19.17 6.19
N PHE A 619 8.57 -18.06 5.46
CA PHE A 619 8.09 -16.76 5.90
C PHE A 619 6.56 -16.75 6.07
N ALA A 620 5.81 -17.39 5.16
CA ALA A 620 4.36 -17.52 5.28
C ALA A 620 3.95 -18.37 6.49
N ALA A 621 4.63 -19.50 6.72
CA ALA A 621 4.37 -20.37 7.87
C ALA A 621 4.70 -19.69 9.21
N SER A 622 5.83 -18.96 9.30
CA SER A 622 6.16 -18.18 10.49
C SER A 622 5.16 -17.06 10.75
N GLY A 623 4.75 -16.32 9.72
CA GLY A 623 3.73 -15.27 9.84
C GLY A 623 2.36 -15.80 10.27
N LEU A 624 1.91 -16.92 9.70
CA LEU A 624 0.72 -17.64 10.16
C LEU A 624 0.85 -18.14 11.61
N SER A 625 2.03 -18.60 12.02
CA SER A 625 2.27 -19.04 13.40
C SER A 625 2.15 -17.88 14.39
N VAL A 626 2.73 -16.71 14.09
CA VAL A 626 2.56 -15.49 14.91
C VAL A 626 1.08 -15.13 15.00
N LEU A 627 0.41 -14.99 13.84
CA LEU A 627 -0.98 -14.57 13.73
C LEU A 627 -1.99 -15.51 14.43
N ARG A 628 -1.71 -16.82 14.45
CA ARG A 628 -2.53 -17.84 15.13
C ARG A 628 -2.14 -18.05 16.61
N SER A 629 -0.96 -17.60 17.03
CA SER A 629 -0.53 -17.61 18.45
C SER A 629 -0.98 -16.37 19.21
N SER A 630 -1.20 -15.25 18.53
CA SER A 630 -1.80 -14.03 19.08
C SER A 630 -3.20 -14.32 19.63
N GLY A 631 -3.41 -14.06 20.91
CA GLY A 631 -4.64 -14.40 21.61
C GLY A 631 -5.83 -13.56 21.14
N GLN A 632 -6.84 -14.22 20.55
CA GLN A 632 -8.08 -13.55 20.19
C GLN A 632 -8.89 -13.20 21.44
N SER A 633 -9.03 -11.90 21.72
CA SER A 633 -10.07 -11.37 22.61
C SER A 633 -10.90 -10.35 21.85
N MET A 634 -12.22 -10.59 21.80
CA MET A 634 -13.18 -9.85 20.97
C MET A 634 -13.79 -8.62 21.66
N CYS A 635 -13.31 -8.27 22.86
CA CYS A 635 -13.96 -7.26 23.71
C CYS A 635 -13.04 -6.13 24.20
N VAL A 636 -11.72 -6.27 24.14
CA VAL A 636 -10.75 -5.40 24.86
C VAL A 636 -10.93 -3.90 24.54
N THR A 637 -11.24 -3.57 23.29
CA THR A 637 -11.39 -2.19 22.80
C THR A 637 -12.83 -1.80 22.46
N GLY A 638 -13.82 -2.59 22.91
CA GLY A 638 -15.22 -2.44 22.51
C GLY A 638 -15.54 -3.11 21.17
N HIS A 639 -16.82 -3.36 20.91
CA HIS A 639 -17.32 -4.23 19.85
C HIS A 639 -16.88 -3.79 18.44
N GLN A 640 -17.14 -2.54 18.04
CA GLN A 640 -16.78 -2.08 16.69
C GLN A 640 -15.26 -2.15 16.42
N LEU A 641 -14.43 -1.72 17.37
CA LEU A 641 -12.96 -1.73 17.21
C LEU A 641 -12.43 -3.17 17.21
N SER A 642 -12.98 -4.04 18.05
CA SER A 642 -12.62 -5.47 18.09
C SER A 642 -13.07 -6.21 16.82
N GLN A 643 -14.24 -5.87 16.27
CA GLN A 643 -14.72 -6.35 14.97
C GLN A 643 -13.79 -5.90 13.84
N GLY A 644 -13.34 -4.64 13.84
CA GLY A 644 -12.35 -4.13 12.89
C GLY A 644 -11.02 -4.89 12.94
N ALA A 645 -10.48 -5.12 14.15
CA ALA A 645 -9.27 -5.91 14.36
C ALA A 645 -9.44 -7.38 13.91
N TYR A 646 -10.59 -7.99 14.19
CA TYR A 646 -10.94 -9.32 13.70
C TYR A 646 -10.99 -9.38 12.17
N ILE A 647 -11.66 -8.44 11.51
CA ILE A 647 -11.74 -8.34 10.04
C ILE A 647 -10.34 -8.24 9.43
N PHE A 648 -9.49 -7.36 9.99
CA PHE A 648 -8.09 -7.22 9.55
C PHE A 648 -7.30 -8.53 9.72
N ARG A 649 -7.41 -9.17 10.89
CA ARG A 649 -6.68 -10.41 11.21
C ARG A 649 -7.09 -11.59 10.32
N ARG A 650 -8.39 -11.76 10.04
CA ARG A 650 -8.91 -12.80 9.13
C ARG A 650 -8.55 -12.52 7.66
N GLN A 651 -8.51 -11.26 7.24
CA GLN A 651 -7.99 -10.89 5.92
C GLN A 651 -6.48 -11.16 5.81
N LEU A 652 -5.69 -10.86 6.84
CA LEU A 652 -4.25 -11.14 6.87
C LEU A 652 -3.97 -12.67 6.85
N GLU A 653 -4.74 -13.46 7.59
CA GLU A 653 -4.66 -14.93 7.53
C GLU A 653 -4.99 -15.45 6.12
N ALA A 654 -6.04 -14.93 5.49
CA ALA A 654 -6.40 -15.28 4.12
C ALA A 654 -5.29 -14.94 3.12
N GLN A 655 -4.61 -13.78 3.24
CA GLN A 655 -3.49 -13.42 2.35
C GLN A 655 -2.32 -14.41 2.43
N PHE A 656 -1.95 -14.84 3.64
CA PHE A 656 -0.93 -15.88 3.80
C PHE A 656 -1.34 -17.20 3.15
N LEU A 657 -2.58 -17.65 3.39
CA LEU A 657 -3.09 -18.90 2.80
C LEU A 657 -3.19 -18.80 1.27
N PHE A 658 -3.60 -17.65 0.71
CA PHE A 658 -3.58 -17.41 -0.74
C PHE A 658 -2.18 -17.59 -1.32
N LEU A 659 -1.18 -16.96 -0.70
CA LEU A 659 0.22 -17.07 -1.13
C LEU A 659 0.72 -18.52 -1.05
N THR A 660 0.50 -19.20 0.06
CA THR A 660 0.82 -20.63 0.23
C THR A 660 0.17 -21.50 -0.85
N CYS A 661 -1.13 -21.30 -1.12
CA CYS A 661 -1.86 -22.03 -2.16
C CYS A 661 -1.28 -21.84 -3.57
N PHE A 662 -0.81 -20.62 -3.92
CA PHE A 662 -0.09 -20.39 -5.18
C PHE A 662 1.26 -21.10 -5.23
N LEU A 663 2.00 -21.11 -4.12
CA LEU A 663 3.31 -21.77 -4.02
C LEU A 663 3.16 -23.29 -4.20
N GLU A 664 2.20 -23.90 -3.51
CA GLU A 664 1.79 -25.31 -3.62
C GLU A 664 1.32 -25.67 -5.03
N CYS A 665 0.41 -24.89 -5.63
CA CYS A 665 -0.04 -25.06 -7.01
C CYS A 665 1.12 -25.02 -8.02
N SER A 666 2.08 -24.10 -7.85
CA SER A 666 3.22 -23.99 -8.77
C SER A 666 4.18 -25.18 -8.68
N LYS A 667 4.30 -25.82 -7.51
CA LYS A 667 5.03 -27.10 -7.35
C LYS A 667 4.25 -28.29 -7.91
N GLY A 668 2.91 -28.20 -7.94
CA GLY A 668 2.03 -29.33 -8.28
C GLY A 668 1.61 -30.15 -7.07
N SER A 669 1.73 -29.59 -5.86
CA SER A 669 1.19 -30.16 -4.61
C SER A 669 -0.33 -30.00 -4.56
N TRP A 670 -1.06 -30.72 -5.42
CA TRP A 670 -2.51 -30.50 -5.60
C TRP A 670 -3.37 -30.87 -4.40
N GLU A 671 -2.88 -31.74 -3.51
CA GLU A 671 -3.55 -32.13 -2.26
C GLU A 671 -3.38 -31.02 -1.21
N GLU A 672 -2.14 -30.64 -0.89
CA GLU A 672 -1.80 -29.50 -0.01
C GLU A 672 -2.53 -28.22 -0.46
N ALA A 673 -2.45 -27.88 -1.75
CA ALA A 673 -3.14 -26.72 -2.32
C ALA A 673 -4.67 -26.76 -2.15
N ASN A 674 -5.29 -27.94 -2.18
CA ASN A 674 -6.73 -28.10 -1.98
C ASN A 674 -7.12 -27.98 -0.50
N GLU A 675 -6.30 -28.47 0.44
CA GLU A 675 -6.50 -28.24 1.88
C GLU A 675 -6.37 -26.74 2.23
N THR A 676 -5.35 -26.07 1.68
CA THR A 676 -5.18 -24.62 1.82
C THR A 676 -6.35 -23.84 1.20
N LEU A 677 -6.85 -24.25 0.03
CA LEU A 677 -8.06 -23.68 -0.58
C LEU A 677 -9.30 -23.87 0.30
N THR A 678 -9.44 -25.03 0.95
CA THR A 678 -10.54 -25.29 1.89
C THR A 678 -10.47 -24.36 3.10
N GLN A 679 -9.28 -24.13 3.69
CA GLN A 679 -9.12 -23.15 4.79
C GLN A 679 -9.56 -21.73 4.35
N ILE A 680 -9.15 -21.27 3.17
CA ILE A 680 -9.56 -19.95 2.63
C ILE A 680 -11.08 -19.90 2.40
N THR A 681 -11.67 -20.99 1.93
CA THR A 681 -13.14 -21.09 1.72
C THR A 681 -13.87 -20.92 3.05
N THR A 682 -13.44 -21.59 4.12
CA THR A 682 -14.00 -21.41 5.46
C THR A 682 -13.90 -19.96 5.95
N ILE A 683 -12.78 -19.26 5.71
CA ILE A 683 -12.66 -17.83 6.04
C ILE A 683 -13.65 -16.98 5.21
N SER A 684 -13.83 -17.29 3.93
CA SER A 684 -14.79 -16.57 3.07
C SER A 684 -16.25 -16.80 3.44
N GLU A 685 -16.58 -17.94 4.05
CA GLU A 685 -17.93 -18.26 4.53
C GLU A 685 -18.19 -17.61 5.89
N ASP A 686 -17.24 -17.72 6.82
CA ASP A 686 -17.22 -17.09 8.15
C ASP A 686 -17.32 -15.55 8.08
N MET A 687 -16.53 -14.92 7.21
CA MET A 687 -16.59 -13.47 6.99
C MET A 687 -17.78 -13.02 6.13
N SER A 688 -18.38 -13.93 5.33
CA SER A 688 -19.53 -13.63 4.46
C SER A 688 -19.33 -12.33 3.63
N ASP A 689 -20.23 -11.36 3.72
CA ASP A 689 -20.17 -10.05 3.03
C ASP A 689 -18.96 -9.17 3.40
N LEU A 690 -18.29 -9.43 4.53
CA LEU A 690 -17.06 -8.74 4.92
C LEU A 690 -15.81 -9.27 4.19
N PHE A 691 -15.91 -10.40 3.48
CA PHE A 691 -14.78 -10.97 2.72
C PHE A 691 -14.54 -10.19 1.42
N PRO A 692 -13.36 -9.56 1.22
CA PRO A 692 -13.10 -8.64 0.11
C PRO A 692 -13.37 -9.21 -1.29
N VAL A 693 -14.04 -8.43 -2.14
CA VAL A 693 -14.36 -8.81 -3.53
C VAL A 693 -13.11 -9.24 -4.32
N ASN A 694 -11.97 -8.57 -4.10
CA ASN A 694 -10.71 -8.89 -4.78
C ASN A 694 -10.17 -10.28 -4.35
N MET A 695 -10.38 -10.69 -3.10
CA MET A 695 -10.06 -12.03 -2.61
C MET A 695 -11.03 -13.09 -3.15
N ARG A 696 -12.32 -12.76 -3.33
CA ARG A 696 -13.31 -13.66 -3.99
C ARG A 696 -12.88 -14.04 -5.42
N TYR A 697 -12.28 -13.10 -6.16
CA TYR A 697 -11.70 -13.38 -7.49
C TYR A 697 -10.48 -14.32 -7.41
N CYS A 698 -9.59 -14.10 -6.44
CA CYS A 698 -8.43 -14.96 -6.18
C CYS A 698 -8.85 -16.41 -5.85
N LEU A 699 -9.79 -16.57 -4.92
CA LEU A 699 -10.34 -17.87 -4.49
C LEU A 699 -10.96 -18.65 -5.65
N LEU A 700 -11.73 -17.97 -6.51
CA LEU A 700 -12.34 -18.58 -7.70
C LEU A 700 -11.27 -18.98 -8.74
N TYR A 701 -10.22 -18.16 -8.92
CA TYR A 701 -9.14 -18.45 -9.85
C TYR A 701 -8.27 -19.64 -9.40
N LEU A 702 -7.93 -19.72 -8.11
CA LEU A 702 -7.21 -20.87 -7.54
C LEU A 702 -8.02 -22.17 -7.66
N LYS A 703 -9.34 -22.12 -7.42
CA LYS A 703 -10.24 -23.27 -7.64
C LYS A 703 -10.19 -23.77 -9.09
N GLY A 704 -10.20 -22.86 -10.08
CA GLY A 704 -10.00 -23.19 -11.48
C GLY A 704 -8.61 -23.77 -11.77
N SER A 705 -7.58 -23.22 -11.14
CA SER A 705 -6.18 -23.63 -11.32
C SER A 705 -5.91 -25.04 -10.78
N ILE A 706 -6.43 -25.39 -9.61
CA ILE A 706 -6.33 -26.74 -9.02
C ILE A 706 -7.12 -27.75 -9.86
N LEU A 707 -8.32 -27.38 -10.35
CA LEU A 707 -9.08 -28.23 -11.27
C LEU A 707 -8.35 -28.45 -12.61
N GLN A 708 -7.64 -27.46 -13.13
CA GLN A 708 -6.81 -27.60 -14.32
C GLN A 708 -5.59 -28.50 -14.07
N GLY A 709 -4.86 -28.27 -12.97
CA GLY A 709 -3.67 -29.02 -12.57
C GLY A 709 -3.93 -30.50 -12.28
N THR A 710 -5.10 -30.80 -11.69
CA THR A 710 -5.61 -32.17 -11.48
C THR A 710 -6.23 -32.80 -12.74
N GLY A 711 -6.19 -32.12 -13.89
CA GLY A 711 -6.66 -32.64 -15.18
C GLY A 711 -8.18 -32.58 -15.42
N ASN A 712 -8.95 -31.93 -14.55
CA ASN A 712 -10.39 -31.72 -14.73
C ASN A 712 -10.68 -30.47 -15.60
N LEU A 713 -10.22 -30.51 -16.84
CA LEU A 713 -10.20 -29.36 -17.76
C LEU A 713 -11.60 -28.76 -18.01
N THR A 714 -12.65 -29.57 -18.04
CA THR A 714 -14.03 -29.09 -18.25
C THR A 714 -14.48 -28.16 -17.11
N ALA A 715 -14.35 -28.61 -15.85
CA ALA A 715 -14.75 -27.81 -14.68
C ALA A 715 -13.84 -26.59 -14.47
N ALA A 716 -12.56 -26.68 -14.85
CA ALA A 716 -11.67 -25.53 -14.87
C ALA A 716 -12.12 -24.48 -15.90
N LEU A 717 -12.49 -24.92 -17.11
CA LEU A 717 -12.96 -24.05 -18.19
C LEU A 717 -14.31 -23.39 -17.86
N GLU A 718 -15.23 -24.11 -17.22
CA GLU A 718 -16.49 -23.55 -16.69
C GLU A 718 -16.26 -22.41 -15.69
N ILE A 719 -15.25 -22.55 -14.81
CA ILE A 719 -14.85 -21.50 -13.87
C ILE A 719 -14.23 -20.31 -14.61
N TYR A 720 -13.28 -20.54 -15.53
CA TYR A 720 -12.60 -19.46 -16.23
C TYR A 720 -13.50 -18.70 -17.22
N GLN A 721 -14.51 -19.36 -17.80
CA GLN A 721 -15.52 -18.75 -18.66
C GLN A 721 -16.71 -18.15 -17.87
N SER A 722 -16.68 -18.20 -16.53
CA SER A 722 -17.77 -17.66 -15.69
C SER A 722 -17.92 -16.13 -15.87
N PRO A 723 -19.13 -15.57 -15.66
CA PRO A 723 -19.36 -14.13 -15.82
C PRO A 723 -18.43 -13.24 -14.98
N THR A 724 -17.96 -13.73 -13.84
CA THR A 724 -17.01 -13.08 -12.94
C THR A 724 -15.70 -12.70 -13.62
N PHE A 725 -15.19 -13.55 -14.53
CA PHE A 725 -13.94 -13.34 -15.25
C PHE A 725 -14.14 -12.73 -16.67
N SER A 726 -15.34 -12.26 -16.98
CA SER A 726 -15.64 -11.67 -18.29
C SER A 726 -14.89 -10.36 -18.52
N LEU A 727 -13.85 -10.40 -19.37
CA LEU A 727 -13.07 -9.23 -19.81
C LEU A 727 -13.93 -8.07 -20.31
N ALA A 728 -15.11 -8.35 -20.88
CA ALA A 728 -16.02 -7.34 -21.42
C ALA A 728 -16.70 -6.48 -20.32
N SER A 729 -16.93 -7.03 -19.12
CA SER A 729 -17.56 -6.31 -18.01
C SER A 729 -16.69 -5.17 -17.45
N SER A 730 -15.36 -5.23 -17.68
CA SER A 730 -14.40 -4.24 -17.19
C SER A 730 -14.50 -2.86 -17.87
N GLN A 731 -15.29 -2.71 -18.93
CA GLN A 731 -15.44 -1.46 -19.68
C GLN A 731 -16.80 -0.77 -19.48
N THR A 732 -17.82 -1.49 -19.00
CA THR A 732 -19.16 -0.92 -18.77
C THR A 732 -19.28 -0.33 -17.36
N SER A 733 -19.45 0.98 -17.26
CA SER A 733 -19.86 1.63 -16.01
C SER A 733 -21.18 1.02 -15.49
N PRO A 734 -21.36 0.84 -14.17
CA PRO A 734 -22.57 0.24 -13.61
C PRO A 734 -23.74 1.25 -13.58
N SER A 735 -24.30 1.57 -14.74
CA SER A 735 -25.46 2.48 -14.88
C SER A 735 -26.81 1.76 -14.90
N ASP A 736 -26.92 0.64 -15.64
CA ASP A 736 -28.21 0.06 -16.06
C ASP A 736 -28.38 -1.43 -15.69
N GLY A 737 -28.07 -1.76 -14.43
CA GLY A 737 -28.42 -3.05 -13.82
C GLY A 737 -29.53 -2.89 -12.76
N PRO A 738 -30.40 -3.90 -12.55
CA PRO A 738 -31.37 -3.85 -11.46
C PRO A 738 -30.63 -3.77 -10.11
N ARG A 739 -31.05 -2.82 -9.26
CA ARG A 739 -30.40 -2.56 -7.96
C ARG A 739 -30.63 -3.70 -6.96
N VAL A 740 -29.76 -4.70 -7.01
CA VAL A 740 -29.41 -5.48 -5.81
C VAL A 740 -28.88 -4.49 -4.76
N PRO A 741 -29.25 -4.60 -3.48
CA PRO A 741 -28.67 -3.76 -2.43
C PRO A 741 -27.15 -3.97 -2.41
N GLN A 742 -26.39 -2.91 -2.70
CA GLN A 742 -24.95 -2.91 -2.49
C GLN A 742 -24.68 -2.74 -0.99
N ASN A 743 -24.87 -3.83 -0.23
CA ASN A 743 -24.39 -3.90 1.15
C ASN A 743 -22.89 -3.64 1.16
N ARG A 744 -22.50 -2.57 1.87
CA ARG A 744 -21.16 -2.19 2.35
C ARG A 744 -20.01 -3.06 1.80
N SER A 745 -19.64 -2.85 0.54
CA SER A 745 -18.47 -3.49 -0.05
C SER A 745 -17.20 -2.91 0.59
N SER A 746 -16.75 -3.50 1.69
CA SER A 746 -15.60 -3.10 2.53
C SER A 746 -14.24 -3.04 1.77
N SER A 747 -14.22 -3.36 0.49
CA SER A 747 -13.07 -3.10 -0.38
C SER A 747 -12.96 -1.61 -0.70
N TYR A 748 -12.15 -0.91 0.09
CA TYR A 748 -11.64 0.46 -0.16
C TYR A 748 -11.09 0.65 -1.60
N HIS A 749 -10.69 -0.44 -2.25
CA HIS A 749 -10.22 -0.48 -3.64
C HIS A 749 -11.03 -1.46 -4.49
N ALA A 750 -12.35 -1.26 -4.52
CA ALA A 750 -13.28 -2.05 -5.34
C ALA A 750 -12.96 -1.98 -6.86
N ALA A 751 -12.18 -0.99 -7.30
CA ALA A 751 -11.66 -0.86 -8.66
C ALA A 751 -10.13 -1.10 -8.71
N SER A 752 -9.64 -2.18 -8.09
CA SER A 752 -8.22 -2.58 -8.11
C SER A 752 -7.83 -3.40 -9.35
N ASP A 753 -6.56 -3.28 -9.78
CA ASP A 753 -5.92 -4.07 -10.86
C ASP A 753 -6.19 -5.57 -10.69
N VAL A 754 -6.11 -6.06 -9.45
CA VAL A 754 -6.19 -7.48 -9.05
C VAL A 754 -7.37 -8.22 -9.70
N ARG A 755 -8.56 -7.60 -9.79
CA ARG A 755 -9.73 -8.26 -10.41
C ARG A 755 -9.52 -8.47 -11.90
N ARG A 756 -8.99 -7.46 -12.59
CA ARG A 756 -8.73 -7.48 -14.02
C ARG A 756 -7.59 -8.44 -14.37
N ASP A 757 -6.55 -8.45 -13.54
CA ASP A 757 -5.42 -9.38 -13.66
C ASP A 757 -5.91 -10.84 -13.55
N PHE A 758 -6.79 -11.17 -12.60
CA PHE A 758 -7.42 -12.50 -12.56
C PHE A 758 -8.34 -12.80 -13.76
N CYS A 759 -9.06 -11.83 -14.31
CA CYS A 759 -9.80 -12.02 -15.57
C CYS A 759 -8.87 -12.32 -16.76
N ILE A 760 -7.72 -11.64 -16.83
CA ILE A 760 -6.70 -11.87 -17.87
C ILE A 760 -6.10 -13.27 -17.71
N LEU A 761 -5.70 -13.67 -16.50
CA LEU A 761 -5.15 -15.00 -16.23
C LEU A 761 -6.17 -16.13 -16.51
N ALA A 762 -7.44 -15.95 -16.13
CA ALA A 762 -8.52 -16.89 -16.47
C ALA A 762 -8.72 -17.02 -18.00
N ALA A 763 -8.65 -15.91 -18.73
CA ALA A 763 -8.71 -15.91 -20.19
C ALA A 763 -7.47 -16.55 -20.84
N MET A 764 -6.26 -16.38 -20.27
CA MET A 764 -5.05 -17.08 -20.72
C MET A 764 -5.16 -18.60 -20.52
N ASN A 765 -5.60 -19.04 -19.33
CA ASN A 765 -5.77 -20.46 -19.02
C ASN A 765 -6.87 -21.09 -19.89
N SER A 766 -7.95 -20.35 -20.16
CA SER A 766 -8.95 -20.74 -21.16
C SER A 766 -8.33 -20.91 -22.54
N ALA A 767 -7.50 -19.98 -23.00
CA ALA A 767 -6.84 -20.07 -24.31
C ALA A 767 -5.90 -21.30 -24.43
N LEU A 768 -5.23 -21.69 -23.33
CA LEU A 768 -4.43 -22.91 -23.27
C LEU A 768 -5.30 -24.18 -23.39
N ILE A 769 -6.43 -24.26 -22.69
CA ILE A 769 -7.37 -25.39 -22.79
C ILE A 769 -8.00 -25.47 -24.19
N LEU A 770 -8.38 -24.32 -24.77
CA LEU A 770 -8.95 -24.20 -26.12
C LEU A 770 -7.94 -24.44 -27.25
N HIS A 771 -6.63 -24.53 -26.97
CA HIS A 771 -5.59 -24.65 -28.00
C HIS A 771 -5.72 -25.93 -28.84
N ASN A 772 -6.18 -27.03 -28.25
CA ASN A 772 -6.31 -28.32 -28.94
C ASN A 772 -7.33 -28.23 -30.09
N PRO A 773 -6.95 -28.49 -31.37
CA PRO A 773 -7.87 -28.41 -32.51
C PRO A 773 -9.05 -29.40 -32.46
N ARG A 774 -9.01 -30.41 -31.58
CA ARG A 774 -10.13 -31.33 -31.33
C ARG A 774 -11.14 -30.77 -30.32
N HIS A 775 -10.88 -29.64 -29.66
CA HIS A 775 -11.76 -29.09 -28.62
C HIS A 775 -13.02 -28.45 -29.24
N PRO A 776 -14.25 -28.72 -28.74
CA PRO A 776 -15.49 -28.21 -29.34
C PRO A 776 -15.58 -26.69 -29.50
N GLN A 777 -14.96 -25.94 -28.59
CA GLN A 777 -14.90 -24.47 -28.59
C GLN A 777 -13.63 -23.90 -29.26
N HIS A 778 -12.80 -24.70 -29.95
CA HIS A 778 -11.54 -24.23 -30.55
C HIS A 778 -11.72 -23.02 -31.50
N ASN A 779 -12.88 -22.93 -32.16
CA ASN A 779 -13.26 -21.79 -32.99
C ASN A 779 -13.32 -20.43 -32.25
N GLN A 780 -13.47 -20.43 -30.92
CA GLN A 780 -13.50 -19.23 -30.09
C GLN A 780 -12.10 -18.67 -29.76
N LEU A 781 -11.05 -19.49 -29.91
CA LEU A 781 -9.67 -19.16 -29.51
C LEU A 781 -9.16 -17.85 -30.13
N ASN A 782 -9.35 -17.65 -31.43
CA ASN A 782 -8.90 -16.44 -32.13
C ASN A 782 -9.58 -15.15 -31.64
N TYR A 783 -10.84 -15.25 -31.19
CA TYR A 783 -11.57 -14.12 -30.60
C TYR A 783 -11.07 -13.83 -29.18
N LEU A 784 -10.87 -14.87 -28.37
CA LEU A 784 -10.32 -14.78 -27.02
C LEU A 784 -8.91 -14.15 -27.01
N VAL A 785 -8.02 -14.60 -27.90
CA VAL A 785 -6.66 -14.06 -28.05
C VAL A 785 -6.68 -12.58 -28.45
N ARG A 786 -7.59 -12.17 -29.35
CA ARG A 786 -7.73 -10.75 -29.74
C ARG A 786 -8.20 -9.88 -28.58
N ASN A 787 -9.10 -10.38 -27.74
CA ASN A 787 -9.55 -9.65 -26.55
C ASN A 787 -8.45 -9.59 -25.47
N LEU A 788 -7.67 -10.66 -25.31
CA LEU A 788 -6.50 -10.71 -24.43
C LEU A 788 -5.45 -9.64 -24.80
N ASP A 789 -5.15 -9.47 -26.08
CA ASP A 789 -4.17 -8.48 -26.56
C ASP A 789 -4.48 -7.06 -26.06
N THR A 790 -5.73 -6.61 -26.25
CA THR A 790 -6.22 -5.31 -25.76
C THR A 790 -6.33 -5.25 -24.24
N ALA A 791 -6.53 -6.39 -23.56
CA ALA A 791 -6.60 -6.44 -22.10
C ALA A 791 -5.22 -6.33 -21.43
N VAL A 792 -4.19 -6.97 -22.01
CA VAL A 792 -2.80 -6.95 -21.51
C VAL A 792 -2.12 -5.61 -21.79
N GLN A 793 -2.35 -4.99 -22.95
CA GLN A 793 -1.70 -3.72 -23.33
C GLN A 793 -1.93 -2.53 -22.37
N ASN A 794 -2.89 -2.64 -21.45
CA ASN A 794 -3.11 -1.64 -20.39
C ASN A 794 -3.11 -2.23 -18.97
N SER A 795 -2.55 -3.42 -18.72
CA SER A 795 -2.44 -3.97 -17.36
C SER A 795 -1.18 -3.52 -16.63
N GLY A 796 -0.09 -3.16 -17.33
CA GLY A 796 1.18 -2.67 -16.75
C GLY A 796 1.96 -3.71 -15.91
N ASN A 797 1.32 -4.81 -15.53
CA ASN A 797 1.89 -5.92 -14.79
C ASN A 797 2.86 -6.74 -15.68
N LYS A 798 4.17 -6.54 -15.47
CA LYS A 798 5.26 -7.21 -16.20
C LYS A 798 5.19 -8.74 -16.14
N TYR A 799 4.63 -9.33 -15.08
CA TYR A 799 4.44 -10.78 -14.98
C TYR A 799 3.38 -11.24 -15.99
N ILE A 800 2.29 -10.49 -16.17
CA ILE A 800 1.25 -10.78 -17.17
C ILE A 800 1.80 -10.61 -18.58
N GLU A 801 2.59 -9.56 -18.85
CA GLU A 801 3.23 -9.34 -20.16
C GLU A 801 4.17 -10.49 -20.55
N ALA A 802 4.97 -10.99 -19.60
CA ALA A 802 5.86 -12.14 -19.81
C ALA A 802 5.08 -13.42 -20.18
N HIS A 803 4.02 -13.73 -19.41
CA HIS A 803 3.18 -14.90 -19.65
C HIS A 803 2.29 -14.76 -20.89
N TYR A 804 1.87 -13.54 -21.25
CA TYR A 804 1.19 -13.27 -22.53
C TYR A 804 2.11 -13.56 -23.72
N SER A 805 3.36 -13.06 -23.68
CA SER A 805 4.33 -13.33 -24.75
C SER A 805 4.64 -14.82 -24.87
N LEU A 806 4.75 -15.53 -23.74
CA LEU A 806 4.86 -16.99 -23.73
C LEU A 806 3.63 -17.64 -24.39
N LEU A 807 2.41 -17.30 -23.97
CA LEU A 807 1.15 -17.82 -24.54
C LEU A 807 1.07 -17.64 -26.05
N ILE A 808 1.32 -16.42 -26.57
CA ILE A 808 1.28 -16.16 -28.02
C ILE A 808 2.32 -17.02 -28.77
N SER A 809 3.48 -17.30 -28.17
CA SER A 809 4.46 -18.20 -28.79
C SER A 809 4.04 -19.67 -28.84
N VAL A 810 3.27 -20.14 -27.84
CA VAL A 810 2.69 -21.50 -27.83
C VAL A 810 1.63 -21.64 -28.91
N LEU A 811 0.70 -20.68 -28.95
CA LEU A 811 -0.43 -20.65 -29.89
C LEU A 811 -0.03 -20.35 -31.35
N SER A 812 1.17 -19.79 -31.57
CA SER A 812 1.67 -19.43 -32.91
C SER A 812 1.90 -20.64 -33.82
N SER A 813 1.26 -20.62 -34.99
CA SER A 813 1.55 -21.52 -36.12
C SER A 813 2.74 -21.09 -36.98
N SER A 814 3.15 -19.81 -36.89
CA SER A 814 4.30 -19.24 -37.58
C SER A 814 5.57 -19.37 -36.75
N LEU A 815 6.59 -20.06 -37.28
CA LEU A 815 7.90 -20.21 -36.65
C LEU A 815 8.60 -18.85 -36.39
N LEU A 816 8.42 -17.89 -37.29
CA LEU A 816 8.97 -16.53 -37.12
C LEU A 816 8.32 -15.82 -35.93
N THR A 817 7.00 -15.91 -35.82
CA THR A 817 6.21 -15.30 -34.74
C THR A 817 6.53 -15.98 -33.41
N ALA A 818 6.56 -17.32 -33.36
CA ALA A 818 6.97 -18.06 -32.18
C ALA A 818 8.38 -17.67 -31.72
N LYS A 819 9.36 -17.57 -32.63
CA LYS A 819 10.74 -17.16 -32.33
C LYS A 819 10.85 -15.71 -31.82
N GLN A 820 10.00 -14.80 -32.29
CA GLN A 820 9.93 -13.43 -31.80
C GLN A 820 9.36 -13.37 -30.38
N TYR A 821 8.22 -14.02 -30.15
CA TYR A 821 7.55 -14.01 -28.85
C TYR A 821 8.30 -14.82 -27.78
N LEU A 822 8.97 -15.93 -28.13
CA LEU A 822 9.87 -16.65 -27.20
C LEU A 822 11.06 -15.79 -26.74
N ARG A 823 11.59 -14.91 -27.59
CA ARG A 823 12.63 -13.95 -27.19
C ARG A 823 12.08 -12.91 -26.23
N SER A 824 10.93 -12.31 -26.56
CA SER A 824 10.25 -11.36 -25.66
C SER A 824 9.93 -11.98 -24.29
N ALA A 825 9.40 -13.22 -24.26
CA ALA A 825 9.14 -13.96 -23.04
C ALA A 825 10.41 -14.29 -22.26
N MET A 826 11.51 -14.67 -22.94
CA MET A 826 12.81 -14.94 -22.31
C MET A 826 13.39 -13.69 -21.63
N ASP A 827 13.35 -12.55 -22.30
CA ASP A 827 13.95 -11.32 -21.78
C ASP A 827 13.07 -10.68 -20.68
N ALA A 828 11.74 -10.80 -20.79
CA ALA A 828 10.82 -10.46 -19.70
C ALA A 828 10.98 -11.39 -18.49
N ALA A 829 11.11 -12.72 -18.70
CA ALA A 829 11.32 -13.70 -17.63
C ALA A 829 12.60 -13.46 -16.83
N LYS A 830 13.69 -13.02 -17.49
CA LYS A 830 14.92 -12.55 -16.84
C LYS A 830 14.66 -11.27 -16.03
N SER A 831 13.96 -10.28 -16.61
CA SER A 831 13.68 -9.00 -15.96
C SER A 831 12.89 -9.16 -14.65
N ILE A 832 11.93 -10.10 -14.61
CA ILE A 832 11.15 -10.42 -13.40
C ILE A 832 11.82 -11.50 -12.52
N GLY A 833 13.01 -11.97 -12.87
CA GLY A 833 13.78 -12.97 -12.12
C GLY A 833 13.15 -14.36 -12.04
N SER A 834 12.10 -14.66 -12.81
CA SER A 834 11.30 -15.88 -12.66
C SER A 834 12.00 -17.10 -13.26
N GLY A 835 12.53 -17.96 -12.39
CA GLY A 835 13.11 -19.24 -12.77
C GLY A 835 12.09 -20.18 -13.43
N GLN A 836 10.83 -20.16 -12.96
CA GLN A 836 9.75 -20.98 -13.52
C GLN A 836 9.42 -20.55 -14.96
N THR A 837 9.16 -19.25 -15.18
CA THR A 837 8.86 -18.71 -16.53
C THR A 837 10.03 -18.96 -17.49
N THR A 838 11.27 -18.72 -17.04
CA THR A 838 12.48 -18.99 -17.83
C THR A 838 12.57 -20.47 -18.24
N SER A 839 12.25 -21.40 -17.32
CA SER A 839 12.25 -22.84 -17.59
C SER A 839 11.24 -23.22 -18.68
N ILE A 840 10.01 -22.70 -18.59
CA ILE A 840 8.95 -23.00 -19.57
C ILE A 840 9.31 -22.40 -20.95
N VAL A 841 9.90 -21.21 -21.00
CA VAL A 841 10.39 -20.62 -22.25
C VAL A 841 11.50 -21.48 -22.88
N LEU A 842 12.45 -22.02 -22.10
CA LEU A 842 13.47 -22.96 -22.62
C LEU A 842 12.84 -24.23 -23.19
N ILE A 843 11.83 -24.81 -22.51
CA ILE A 843 11.09 -25.99 -22.99
C ILE A 843 10.43 -25.72 -24.35
N TYR A 844 9.73 -24.60 -24.50
CA TYR A 844 9.10 -24.25 -25.78
C TYR A 844 10.10 -23.79 -26.86
N MET A 845 11.25 -23.20 -26.50
CA MET A 845 12.36 -23.01 -27.44
C MET A 845 12.85 -24.36 -27.96
N GLN A 846 12.98 -25.38 -27.11
CA GLN A 846 13.42 -26.70 -27.53
C GLN A 846 12.40 -27.38 -28.47
N ASP A 847 11.12 -27.40 -28.09
CA ASP A 847 10.06 -28.02 -28.91
C ASP A 847 9.85 -27.31 -30.26
N LYS A 848 9.86 -25.97 -30.28
CA LYS A 848 9.51 -25.17 -31.48
C LYS A 848 10.69 -24.85 -32.39
N LEU A 849 11.93 -24.80 -31.88
CA LEU A 849 13.10 -24.30 -32.64
C LEU A 849 14.18 -25.36 -32.92
N PHE A 850 14.34 -26.37 -32.04
CA PHE A 850 15.48 -27.30 -32.09
C PHE A 850 15.08 -28.78 -32.25
N LYS A 851 13.81 -29.12 -32.01
CA LYS A 851 13.27 -30.49 -32.09
C LYS A 851 13.58 -31.16 -33.43
N GLY A 852 14.15 -32.37 -33.37
CA GLY A 852 14.53 -33.13 -34.57
C GLY A 852 15.80 -32.66 -35.28
N THR A 853 16.55 -31.70 -34.72
CA THR A 853 17.84 -31.25 -35.26
C THR A 853 19.01 -31.75 -34.39
N VAL A 854 20.10 -32.12 -35.04
CA VAL A 854 21.37 -32.50 -34.38
C VAL A 854 22.17 -31.23 -34.15
N ASP A 855 21.83 -30.52 -33.07
CA ASP A 855 22.41 -29.22 -32.70
C ASP A 855 22.89 -29.23 -31.23
N GLU A 856 24.12 -28.75 -31.03
CA GLU A 856 24.73 -28.60 -29.72
C GLU A 856 24.02 -27.52 -28.88
N GLN A 857 23.47 -26.48 -29.51
CA GLN A 857 22.75 -25.42 -28.80
C GLN A 857 21.37 -25.90 -28.33
N GLY A 858 20.67 -26.70 -29.13
CA GLY A 858 19.51 -27.47 -28.68
C GLY A 858 19.81 -28.40 -27.50
N MET A 859 20.92 -29.16 -27.55
CA MET A 859 21.36 -30.00 -26.42
C MET A 859 21.60 -29.18 -25.14
N LYS A 860 22.25 -28.02 -25.25
CA LYS A 860 22.46 -27.08 -24.13
C LYS A 860 21.13 -26.52 -23.60
N CYS A 861 20.19 -26.19 -24.49
CA CYS A 861 18.87 -25.67 -24.13
C CYS A 861 18.05 -26.71 -23.33
N ALA A 862 18.00 -27.96 -23.80
CA ALA A 862 17.34 -29.07 -23.10
C ALA A 862 17.97 -29.32 -21.71
N ARG A 863 19.31 -29.43 -21.62
CA ARG A 863 20.03 -29.60 -20.35
C ARG A 863 19.77 -28.46 -19.36
N ALA A 864 19.76 -27.21 -19.83
CA ALA A 864 19.45 -26.06 -19.00
C ALA A 864 17.99 -26.08 -18.48
N ALA A 865 17.02 -26.44 -19.33
CA ALA A 865 15.63 -26.61 -18.94
C ALA A 865 15.49 -27.70 -17.85
N THR A 866 16.02 -28.91 -18.09
CA THR A 866 16.02 -30.00 -17.10
C THR A 866 16.58 -29.57 -15.75
N HIS A 867 17.74 -28.91 -15.74
CA HIS A 867 18.39 -28.46 -14.50
C HIS A 867 17.53 -27.44 -13.73
N MET A 868 16.97 -26.44 -14.42
CA MET A 868 16.12 -25.43 -13.77
C MET A 868 14.81 -26.04 -13.24
N VAL A 869 14.20 -26.97 -13.98
CA VAL A 869 12.94 -27.62 -13.59
C VAL A 869 13.13 -28.59 -12.42
N LYS A 870 14.20 -29.38 -12.40
CA LYS A 870 14.53 -30.23 -11.22
C LYS A 870 14.70 -29.40 -9.95
N ARG A 871 15.21 -28.18 -10.06
CA ARG A 871 15.33 -27.21 -8.95
C ARG A 871 14.01 -26.51 -8.61
N TRP A 872 13.07 -26.40 -9.54
CA TRP A 872 11.69 -25.97 -9.27
C TRP A 872 10.91 -27.08 -8.53
N GLY A 873 11.16 -28.35 -8.86
CA GLY A 873 10.58 -29.51 -8.16
C GLY A 873 9.20 -29.94 -8.67
N ASN A 874 8.72 -29.38 -9.79
CA ASN A 874 7.43 -29.74 -10.37
C ASN A 874 7.52 -31.02 -11.22
N SER A 875 6.82 -32.09 -10.81
CA SER A 875 6.89 -33.41 -11.46
C SER A 875 6.44 -33.40 -12.93
N MET A 876 5.42 -32.61 -13.28
CA MET A 876 4.88 -32.54 -14.65
C MET A 876 5.91 -31.94 -15.60
N TRP A 877 6.48 -30.80 -15.23
CA TRP A 877 7.53 -30.18 -16.02
C TRP A 877 8.84 -30.99 -15.99
N THR A 878 9.12 -31.72 -14.90
CA THR A 878 10.30 -32.62 -14.82
C THR A 878 10.18 -33.74 -15.85
N HIS A 879 9.01 -34.40 -15.95
CA HIS A 879 8.73 -35.36 -17.02
C HIS A 879 8.97 -34.75 -18.41
N VAL A 880 8.40 -33.57 -18.70
CA VAL A 880 8.49 -32.93 -20.02
C VAL A 880 9.94 -32.54 -20.38
N SER A 881 10.66 -31.91 -19.46
CA SER A 881 12.04 -31.45 -19.70
C SER A 881 13.04 -32.60 -19.82
N VAL A 882 12.97 -33.59 -18.92
CA VAL A 882 13.83 -34.79 -18.98
C VAL A 882 13.53 -35.61 -20.22
N GLY A 883 12.26 -35.72 -20.63
CA GLY A 883 11.85 -36.39 -21.87
C GLY A 883 12.41 -35.70 -23.12
N LEU A 884 12.32 -34.36 -23.20
CA LEU A 884 12.93 -33.60 -24.29
C LEU A 884 14.46 -33.77 -24.32
N GLU A 885 15.14 -33.81 -23.17
CA GLU A 885 16.58 -34.07 -23.12
C GLU A 885 16.92 -35.50 -23.58
N ALA A 886 16.11 -36.50 -23.21
CA ALA A 886 16.27 -37.88 -23.68
C ALA A 886 16.21 -37.99 -25.21
N ASP A 887 15.22 -37.37 -25.84
CA ASP A 887 15.07 -37.38 -27.30
C ASP A 887 16.26 -36.66 -27.98
N CYS A 888 16.77 -35.59 -27.37
CA CYS A 888 17.98 -34.91 -27.86
C CYS A 888 19.23 -35.79 -27.72
N LEU A 889 19.37 -36.54 -26.63
CA LEU A 889 20.47 -37.48 -26.41
C LEU A 889 20.43 -38.62 -27.43
N GLU A 890 19.24 -39.15 -27.74
CA GLU A 890 19.06 -40.19 -28.77
C GLU A 890 19.43 -39.67 -30.17
N LEU A 891 18.96 -38.47 -30.55
CA LEU A 891 19.29 -37.83 -31.83
C LEU A 891 20.79 -37.55 -32.00
N ASN A 892 21.52 -37.35 -30.90
CA ASN A 892 22.98 -37.17 -30.89
C ASN A 892 23.75 -38.51 -30.68
N GLY A 893 23.08 -39.66 -30.66
CA GLY A 893 23.69 -40.99 -30.52
C GLY A 893 24.05 -41.42 -29.10
N HIS A 894 23.71 -40.64 -28.08
CA HIS A 894 23.92 -40.93 -26.65
C HIS A 894 22.86 -41.89 -26.08
N THR A 895 22.57 -42.99 -26.78
CA THR A 895 21.41 -43.87 -26.52
C THR A 895 21.33 -44.39 -25.08
N LYS A 896 22.47 -44.64 -24.41
CA LYS A 896 22.50 -45.06 -22.99
C LYS A 896 22.04 -43.96 -22.04
N GLU A 897 22.51 -42.73 -22.24
CA GLU A 897 22.06 -41.57 -21.45
C GLU A 897 20.58 -41.28 -21.72
N ALA A 898 20.15 -41.35 -22.99
CA ALA A 898 18.75 -41.20 -23.39
C ALA A 898 17.83 -42.20 -22.66
N GLN A 899 18.21 -43.48 -22.61
CA GLN A 899 17.43 -44.50 -21.90
C GLN A 899 17.36 -44.23 -20.39
N GLN A 900 18.47 -43.79 -19.76
CA GLN A 900 18.46 -43.39 -18.34
C GLN A 900 17.51 -42.21 -18.09
N ARG A 901 17.50 -41.21 -18.98
CA ARG A 901 16.59 -40.06 -18.87
C ARG A 901 15.14 -40.43 -19.12
N ARG A 902 14.82 -41.35 -20.04
CA ARG A 902 13.43 -41.85 -20.21
C ARG A 902 12.90 -42.50 -18.94
N ALA A 903 13.70 -43.34 -18.26
CA ALA A 903 13.31 -43.91 -16.98
C ALA A 903 13.07 -42.85 -15.87
N GLU A 904 13.85 -41.78 -15.84
CA GLU A 904 13.65 -40.65 -14.92
C GLU A 904 12.38 -39.83 -15.25
N ALA A 905 12.07 -39.65 -16.55
CA ALA A 905 10.83 -39.02 -16.99
C ALA A 905 9.61 -39.90 -16.68
N GLU A 906 9.69 -41.22 -16.84
CA GLU A 906 8.64 -42.18 -16.47
C GLU A 906 8.38 -42.22 -14.96
N ALA A 907 9.45 -42.17 -14.14
CA ALA A 907 9.31 -42.03 -12.69
C ALA A 907 8.60 -40.72 -12.29
N SER A 908 8.90 -39.62 -13.00
CA SER A 908 8.24 -38.32 -12.80
C SER A 908 6.77 -38.34 -13.24
N TRP A 909 6.41 -39.14 -14.26
CA TRP A 909 5.03 -39.32 -14.74
C TRP A 909 4.15 -40.07 -13.74
N ALA A 910 4.72 -41.07 -13.06
CA ALA A 910 4.00 -41.88 -12.07
C ALA A 910 3.48 -41.05 -10.87
N LEU A 911 4.07 -39.87 -10.61
CA LEU A 911 3.68 -38.93 -9.56
C LEU A 911 2.54 -37.97 -9.96
N LEU A 912 2.03 -38.04 -11.21
CA LEU A 912 0.99 -37.13 -11.70
C LEU A 912 -0.43 -37.61 -11.34
N PRO A 913 -1.42 -36.71 -11.17
CA PRO A 913 -2.80 -37.08 -10.90
C PRO A 913 -3.38 -38.04 -11.96
N GLU A 914 -4.18 -39.03 -11.54
CA GLU A 914 -4.69 -40.10 -12.42
C GLU A 914 -5.37 -39.58 -13.71
N LYS A 915 -6.15 -38.50 -13.61
CA LYS A 915 -6.81 -37.87 -14.77
C LYS A 915 -5.79 -37.34 -15.78
N VAL A 916 -4.70 -36.71 -15.32
CA VAL A 916 -3.59 -36.29 -16.18
C VAL A 916 -2.94 -37.51 -16.82
N GLN A 917 -2.71 -38.59 -16.06
CA GLN A 917 -2.17 -39.84 -16.59
C GLN A 917 -3.09 -40.50 -17.65
N SER A 918 -4.40 -40.27 -17.59
CA SER A 918 -5.37 -40.88 -18.52
C SER A 918 -5.41 -40.22 -19.91
N VAL A 919 -5.09 -38.91 -20.00
CA VAL A 919 -5.25 -38.10 -21.22
C VAL A 919 -4.32 -38.54 -22.37
N THR A 920 -3.17 -39.16 -22.07
CA THR A 920 -2.23 -39.68 -23.09
C THR A 920 -2.48 -41.14 -23.47
N ARG A 921 -3.51 -41.79 -22.92
CA ARG A 921 -3.93 -43.17 -23.29
C ARG A 921 -5.05 -43.20 -24.34
N THR A 922 -5.34 -42.06 -24.99
CA THR A 922 -6.41 -41.83 -25.99
C THR A 922 -5.96 -40.90 -27.13
#